data_AF-A0A537NKL7-F1
#
_entry.id   AF-A0A537NKL7-F1
#
_cell.length_a   1.000
_cell.length_b   1.000
_cell.length_c   1.000
_cell.angle_alpha   90.00
_cell.angle_beta   90.00
_cell.angle_gamma   90.00
#
_symmetry.space_group_name_H-M   'P 1'
#
loop_
_entity.id
_entity.type
_entity.pdbx_description
1 polymer ?
#
loop_
_entity_poly.entity_id
_entity_poly.type
_entity_poly.pdbx_seq_one_letter_code
_entity_poly.pdbx_strand_id
1 'polypeptide(L)'
;MLAVLFSEKSRAAYAAEAHARQETYTFTDAWGMPRTWLKNEYAYLAPNAARLLLARCNLKHELIEEAALSEQKLAGLRALLIPNAGHLAPETVARIERWLAAGDRRLIVTGKTNLPPALLGLKSCTPAGVEGFTGWRWLAGSPFANDDWEKLYVSSFRGFTIQEVEPEAGSRVLANLVELTGDLENASTATVAERGPAIVATDKTVFVANQVFEMIGGMMQAHLNVEPVRHFTNAVHWGDTLLFFLRRLMLETGLGDLWNTRLRSFGAYDGVLSFRHDVHGMRDYNFLDYQIENLIPASYDIEDPTFSTNIDFPMARDWVARTTQHSFIEPALHNDSSIGDPPTAIHGKGLFNLVAGAKKSLGITICTCGRHSGGHMHPETLDAMDYLYAHDTQVLGMCTFCFYHMIEYGVRNPDAVASTGDGDRQLTYVTDVRRTIATPGVWFPYHAVITTDKEWRPLRGWDRTHEYDTAYELVEAVFNGHGARRPGVDDRLENGVYSFQYHPELARDPSINNGKGTLDYLRYCINLAEQKHYWIATQAELYQRMADYEGLTFELRDGGREVTVGNPTNRRITSMVVEQRLPFGSVWQGDEELIHVVEVKGAQGKFITIPPLEPGEKITLRFDPKEYDELLLRHPSNKGLVILDARRDPRSNESRIRVSVCRKQPLAVEGVDPEGAYEVQIDNGPLQHFGVRTVRTIQAKLAKKTNAAVQTTRRTYTPGTTRFIDLEVEGEENNFVERTIRIRQIAELEASAVKAALIAAIPAKRGRVT
;
A
#
# COMPACT_ATOMS: atom_id res chain seq x y z
N MET A 1 13.50 3.72 -15.69
CA MET A 1 12.32 4.20 -14.94
C MET A 1 11.04 3.83 -15.70
N LEU A 2 9.87 3.89 -15.04
CA LEU A 2 8.55 3.74 -15.66
C LEU A 2 7.82 5.08 -15.63
N ALA A 3 6.95 5.33 -16.61
CA ALA A 3 6.06 6.48 -16.57
C ALA A 3 4.63 6.13 -17.00
N VAL A 4 3.67 6.83 -16.41
CA VAL A 4 2.27 6.91 -16.85
C VAL A 4 2.09 8.24 -17.56
N LEU A 5 1.55 8.20 -18.78
CA LEU A 5 1.26 9.40 -19.56
C LEU A 5 -0.12 9.96 -19.21
N PHE A 6 -0.18 11.25 -18.92
CA PHE A 6 -1.39 12.05 -18.86
C PHE A 6 -1.42 13.05 -20.03
N SER A 7 -2.53 13.16 -20.75
CA SER A 7 -2.68 14.08 -21.89
C SER A 7 -3.76 15.11 -21.62
N GLU A 8 -3.37 16.37 -21.40
CA GLU A 8 -4.32 17.48 -21.28
C GLU A 8 -5.16 17.65 -22.55
N LYS A 9 -4.60 17.35 -23.74
CA LYS A 9 -5.38 17.36 -24.99
C LYS A 9 -6.49 16.31 -24.99
N SER A 10 -6.20 15.10 -24.51
CA SER A 10 -7.21 14.04 -24.36
C SER A 10 -8.25 14.43 -23.33
N ARG A 11 -7.84 14.96 -22.16
CA ARG A 11 -8.75 15.47 -21.13
C ARG A 11 -9.69 16.55 -21.69
N ALA A 12 -9.15 17.54 -22.40
CA ALA A 12 -9.93 18.63 -22.99
C ALA A 12 -10.93 18.14 -24.05
N ALA A 13 -10.53 17.19 -24.90
CA ALA A 13 -11.42 16.59 -25.88
C ALA A 13 -12.55 15.78 -25.21
N TYR A 14 -12.23 15.00 -24.17
CA TYR A 14 -13.22 14.25 -23.40
C TYR A 14 -14.18 15.16 -22.64
N ALA A 15 -13.70 16.29 -22.11
CA ALA A 15 -14.56 17.30 -21.51
C ALA A 15 -15.55 17.88 -22.53
N ALA A 16 -15.10 18.20 -23.75
CA ALA A 16 -15.99 18.67 -24.81
C ALA A 16 -17.02 17.60 -25.22
N GLU A 17 -16.60 16.34 -25.30
CA GLU A 17 -17.51 15.21 -25.56
C GLU A 17 -18.53 15.03 -24.43
N ALA A 18 -18.11 15.14 -23.17
CA ALA A 18 -18.99 15.06 -22.01
C ALA A 18 -20.06 16.15 -22.05
N HIS A 19 -19.69 17.40 -22.37
CA HIS A 19 -20.64 18.50 -22.57
C HIS A 19 -21.65 18.18 -23.69
N ALA A 20 -21.16 17.70 -24.83
CA ALA A 20 -22.03 17.34 -25.97
C ALA A 20 -23.02 16.21 -25.64
N ARG A 21 -22.61 15.28 -24.76
CA ARG A 21 -23.42 14.14 -24.33
C ARG A 21 -24.21 14.38 -23.03
N GLN A 22 -24.11 15.58 -22.45
CA GLN A 22 -24.72 15.93 -21.16
C GLN A 22 -24.23 15.04 -19.99
N GLU A 23 -23.02 14.53 -20.10
CA GLU A 23 -22.34 13.70 -19.10
C GLU A 23 -21.53 14.57 -18.14
N THR A 24 -22.19 15.60 -17.59
CA THR A 24 -21.59 16.58 -16.70
C THR A 24 -22.47 16.83 -15.48
N TYR A 25 -21.85 17.29 -14.40
CA TYR A 25 -22.54 17.66 -13.16
C TYR A 25 -21.97 18.98 -12.64
N THR A 26 -22.84 19.96 -12.35
CA THR A 26 -22.40 21.31 -11.94
C THR A 26 -22.91 21.67 -10.55
N PHE A 27 -22.02 22.18 -9.72
CA PHE A 27 -22.34 22.75 -8.40
C PHE A 27 -21.39 23.91 -8.06
N THR A 28 -21.65 24.61 -6.96
CA THR A 28 -20.74 25.64 -6.45
C THR A 28 -19.76 25.02 -5.47
N ASP A 29 -18.46 25.13 -5.78
CA ASP A 29 -17.38 24.53 -5.01
C ASP A 29 -17.13 25.22 -3.65
N ALA A 30 -16.24 24.65 -2.85
CA ALA A 30 -15.84 25.15 -1.54
C ALA A 30 -15.21 26.55 -1.58
N TRP A 31 -14.77 27.02 -2.76
CA TRP A 31 -14.24 28.36 -2.99
C TRP A 31 -15.31 29.34 -3.50
N GLY A 32 -16.57 28.91 -3.62
CA GLY A 32 -17.68 29.74 -4.08
C GLY A 32 -17.74 29.90 -5.60
N MET A 33 -17.09 29.00 -6.35
CA MET A 33 -17.02 29.05 -7.80
C MET A 33 -17.86 27.93 -8.42
N PRO A 34 -18.61 28.19 -9.51
CA PRO A 34 -19.28 27.13 -10.24
C PRO A 34 -18.23 26.21 -10.88
N ARG A 35 -18.33 24.90 -10.59
CA ARG A 35 -17.49 23.85 -11.15
C ARG A 35 -18.33 22.82 -11.88
N THR A 36 -17.88 22.44 -13.07
CA THR A 36 -18.51 21.40 -13.89
C THR A 36 -17.63 20.16 -13.88
N TRP A 37 -18.11 19.12 -13.21
CA TRP A 37 -17.48 17.82 -13.11
C TRP A 37 -17.88 16.93 -14.27
N LEU A 38 -16.96 16.06 -14.67
CA LEU A 38 -17.13 15.14 -15.80
C LEU A 38 -17.62 13.78 -15.30
N LYS A 39 -18.53 13.15 -16.05
CA LYS A 39 -19.08 11.83 -15.73
C LYS A 39 -18.55 10.70 -16.63
N ASN A 40 -18.82 9.46 -16.24
CA ASN A 40 -18.53 8.24 -17.00
C ASN A 40 -17.06 8.17 -17.48
N GLU A 41 -16.84 7.63 -18.68
CA GLU A 41 -15.50 7.50 -19.30
C GLU A 41 -14.77 8.84 -19.56
N TYR A 42 -15.48 9.97 -19.42
CA TYR A 42 -14.94 11.30 -19.68
C TYR A 42 -14.26 11.92 -18.44
N ALA A 43 -14.46 11.33 -17.25
CA ALA A 43 -13.75 11.72 -16.04
C ALA A 43 -12.23 11.55 -16.19
N TYR A 44 -11.80 10.63 -17.06
CA TYR A 44 -10.41 10.39 -17.41
C TYR A 44 -9.57 9.95 -16.20
N LEU A 45 -10.07 8.98 -15.45
CA LEU A 45 -9.46 8.43 -14.24
C LEU A 45 -8.39 7.38 -14.52
N ALA A 46 -8.30 6.89 -15.75
CA ALA A 46 -7.36 5.85 -16.16
C ALA A 46 -5.88 6.11 -15.77
N PRO A 47 -5.33 7.35 -15.89
CA PRO A 47 -3.97 7.64 -15.44
C PRO A 47 -3.74 7.36 -13.95
N ASN A 48 -4.74 7.65 -13.10
CA ASN A 48 -4.62 7.41 -11.67
C ASN A 48 -4.70 5.91 -11.32
N ALA A 49 -5.57 5.15 -11.99
CA ALA A 49 -5.64 3.70 -11.81
C ALA A 49 -4.37 2.97 -12.30
N ALA A 50 -3.72 3.47 -13.35
CA ALA A 50 -2.43 2.93 -13.78
C ALA A 50 -1.32 3.18 -12.74
N ARG A 51 -1.31 4.37 -12.10
CA ARG A 51 -0.40 4.65 -10.98
C ARG A 51 -0.63 3.70 -9.82
N LEU A 52 -1.89 3.45 -9.46
CA LEU A 52 -2.25 2.50 -8.42
C LEU A 52 -1.66 1.11 -8.71
N LEU A 53 -1.80 0.58 -9.93
CA LEU A 53 -1.22 -0.71 -10.31
C LEU A 53 0.30 -0.75 -10.03
N LEU A 54 1.02 0.29 -10.49
CA LEU A 54 2.47 0.36 -10.33
C LEU A 54 2.87 0.51 -8.85
N ALA A 55 2.13 1.30 -8.07
CA ALA A 55 2.32 1.45 -6.63
C ALA A 55 2.08 0.12 -5.89
N ARG A 56 0.98 -0.57 -6.21
CA ARG A 56 0.66 -1.90 -5.67
C ARG A 56 1.78 -2.90 -5.96
N CYS A 57 2.43 -2.79 -7.12
CA CYS A 57 3.57 -3.63 -7.49
C CYS A 57 4.93 -3.14 -6.92
N ASN A 58 4.98 -2.09 -6.09
CA ASN A 58 6.22 -1.44 -5.64
C ASN A 58 7.18 -1.07 -6.79
N LEU A 59 6.60 -0.64 -7.92
CA LEU A 59 7.34 -0.15 -9.06
C LEU A 59 7.36 1.37 -9.03
N LYS A 60 8.53 1.94 -8.75
CA LYS A 60 8.69 3.40 -8.75
C LYS A 60 8.44 3.95 -10.17
N HIS A 61 7.61 4.97 -10.24
CA HIS A 61 7.12 5.53 -11.49
C HIS A 61 6.90 7.04 -11.38
N GLU A 62 6.76 7.68 -12.54
CA GLU A 62 6.34 9.08 -12.66
C GLU A 62 4.99 9.18 -13.37
N LEU A 63 4.19 10.18 -13.00
CA LEU A 63 3.10 10.67 -13.83
C LEU A 63 3.64 11.83 -14.67
N ILE A 64 3.65 11.69 -15.99
CA ILE A 64 4.20 12.68 -16.91
C ILE A 64 3.07 13.28 -17.74
N GLU A 65 2.91 14.60 -17.66
CA GLU A 65 2.07 15.34 -18.60
C GLU A 65 2.69 15.31 -20.00
N GLU A 66 1.86 15.15 -21.03
CA GLU A 66 2.24 15.11 -22.44
C GLU A 66 3.20 16.23 -22.84
N ALA A 67 2.95 17.47 -22.41
CA ALA A 67 3.80 18.62 -22.72
C ALA A 67 5.23 18.47 -22.18
N ALA A 68 5.41 17.74 -21.06
CA ALA A 68 6.69 17.49 -20.43
C ALA A 68 7.41 16.23 -20.98
N LEU A 69 6.79 15.47 -21.90
CA LEU A 69 7.35 14.24 -22.47
C LEU A 69 8.41 14.53 -23.55
N SER A 70 9.60 14.93 -23.12
CA SER A 70 10.74 15.19 -24.01
C SER A 70 11.47 13.92 -24.44
N GLU A 71 12.31 13.99 -25.48
CA GLU A 71 13.18 12.88 -25.89
C GLU A 71 14.14 12.46 -24.77
N GLN A 72 14.64 13.42 -23.98
CA GLN A 72 15.49 13.14 -22.83
C GLN A 72 14.74 12.37 -21.74
N LYS A 73 13.49 12.74 -21.44
CA LYS A 73 12.67 11.99 -20.49
C LYS A 73 12.43 10.57 -20.98
N LEU A 74 11.97 10.43 -22.23
CA LEU A 74 11.73 9.14 -22.88
C LEU A 74 12.98 8.24 -22.86
N ALA A 75 14.17 8.77 -23.14
CA ALA A 75 15.40 8.00 -23.14
C ALA A 75 15.72 7.30 -21.81
N GLY A 76 15.27 7.85 -20.67
CA GLY A 76 15.41 7.25 -19.34
C GLY A 76 14.34 6.21 -18.98
N LEU A 77 13.32 6.04 -19.83
CA LEU A 77 12.22 5.11 -19.59
C LEU A 77 12.50 3.73 -20.17
N ARG A 78 12.22 2.70 -19.36
CA ARG A 78 12.14 1.30 -19.81
C ARG A 78 10.74 0.96 -20.31
N ALA A 79 9.72 1.52 -19.69
CA ALA A 79 8.35 1.40 -20.18
C ALA A 79 7.54 2.69 -20.02
N LEU A 80 6.57 2.85 -20.93
CA LEU A 80 5.59 3.94 -20.93
C LEU A 80 4.20 3.31 -20.94
N LEU A 81 3.38 3.69 -19.96
CA LEU A 81 1.97 3.31 -19.88
C LEU A 81 1.12 4.47 -20.40
N ILE A 82 0.24 4.18 -21.34
CA ILE A 82 -0.77 5.10 -21.89
C ILE A 82 -2.13 4.49 -21.60
N PRO A 83 -2.69 4.74 -20.40
CA PRO A 83 -3.86 4.00 -19.92
C PRO A 83 -5.17 4.46 -20.58
N ASN A 84 -5.18 5.66 -21.16
CA ASN A 84 -6.24 6.18 -22.03
C ASN A 84 -5.71 7.50 -22.64
N ALA A 85 -5.64 7.65 -23.96
CA ALA A 85 -5.26 8.91 -24.61
C ALA A 85 -5.61 8.91 -26.11
N GLY A 86 -6.83 9.35 -26.44
CA GLY A 86 -7.34 9.40 -27.81
C GLY A 86 -6.94 10.64 -28.62
N HIS A 87 -6.26 11.62 -28.02
CA HIS A 87 -5.97 12.91 -28.68
C HIS A 87 -4.53 13.40 -28.46
N LEU A 88 -3.56 12.49 -28.45
CA LEU A 88 -2.15 12.85 -28.39
C LEU A 88 -1.75 13.73 -29.58
N ALA A 89 -0.88 14.70 -29.35
CA ALA A 89 -0.33 15.55 -30.38
C ALA A 89 0.49 14.70 -31.39
N PRO A 90 0.46 15.02 -32.69
CA PRO A 90 1.26 14.31 -33.69
C PRO A 90 2.76 14.25 -33.34
N GLU A 91 3.31 15.31 -32.76
CA GLU A 91 4.72 15.37 -32.35
C GLU A 91 5.02 14.44 -31.17
N THR A 92 4.04 14.23 -30.29
CA THR A 92 4.13 13.27 -29.17
C THR A 92 4.12 11.85 -29.72
N VAL A 93 3.20 11.54 -30.64
CA VAL A 93 3.11 10.23 -31.31
C VAL A 93 4.44 9.90 -32.00
N ALA A 94 4.98 10.83 -32.80
CA ALA A 94 6.25 10.62 -33.49
C ALA A 94 7.44 10.43 -32.52
N ARG A 95 7.42 11.09 -31.36
CA ARG A 95 8.43 10.89 -30.30
C ARG A 95 8.33 9.49 -29.68
N ILE A 96 7.12 9.02 -29.38
CA ILE A 96 6.88 7.68 -28.83
C ILE A 96 7.31 6.61 -29.84
N GLU A 97 7.02 6.80 -31.13
CA GLU A 97 7.42 5.89 -32.21
C GLU A 97 8.95 5.77 -32.30
N ARG A 98 9.67 6.91 -32.40
CA ARG A 98 11.15 6.93 -32.38
C ARG A 98 11.71 6.30 -31.12
N TRP A 99 11.05 6.56 -29.99
CA TRP A 99 11.44 5.97 -28.72
C TRP A 99 11.29 4.44 -28.77
N LEU A 100 10.14 3.89 -29.13
CA LEU A 100 9.89 2.45 -29.12
C LEU A 100 10.78 1.68 -30.12
N ALA A 101 11.14 2.32 -31.24
CA ALA A 101 12.04 1.74 -32.24
C ALA A 101 13.44 1.42 -31.68
N ALA A 102 13.91 2.18 -30.69
CA ALA A 102 15.23 1.97 -30.10
C ALA A 102 15.22 0.90 -28.98
N GLY A 103 16.28 0.10 -28.90
CA GLY A 103 16.64 -0.79 -27.77
C GLY A 103 15.51 -1.53 -27.03
N ASP A 104 15.75 -1.75 -25.74
CA ASP A 104 14.90 -2.52 -24.82
C ASP A 104 13.86 -1.62 -24.12
N ARG A 105 12.81 -1.25 -24.86
CA ARG A 105 11.72 -0.35 -24.41
C ARG A 105 10.38 -1.04 -24.58
N ARG A 106 9.41 -0.76 -23.69
CA ARG A 106 8.07 -1.38 -23.71
C ARG A 106 6.94 -0.36 -23.66
N LEU A 107 5.94 -0.57 -24.50
CA LEU A 107 4.75 0.28 -24.55
C LEU A 107 3.53 -0.51 -24.06
N ILE A 108 2.78 0.04 -23.12
CA ILE A 108 1.52 -0.56 -22.64
C ILE A 108 0.42 0.47 -22.87
N VAL A 109 -0.55 0.13 -23.70
CA VAL A 109 -1.63 1.04 -24.10
C VAL A 109 -2.96 0.36 -23.81
N THR A 110 -3.90 1.11 -23.22
CA THR A 110 -5.26 0.59 -22.97
C THR A 110 -6.32 1.60 -23.37
N GLY A 111 -7.52 1.13 -23.69
CA GLY A 111 -8.67 1.99 -23.95
C GLY A 111 -8.54 2.85 -25.20
N LYS A 112 -9.07 4.08 -25.15
CA LYS A 112 -9.04 5.01 -26.29
C LYS A 112 -7.60 5.41 -26.63
N THR A 113 -7.23 5.35 -27.91
CA THR A 113 -5.92 5.79 -28.39
C THR A 113 -5.98 6.33 -29.81
N ASN A 114 -5.11 7.29 -30.14
CA ASN A 114 -4.83 7.71 -31.51
C ASN A 114 -3.40 7.35 -31.97
N LEU A 115 -2.75 6.42 -31.29
CA LEU A 115 -1.48 5.88 -31.78
C LEU A 115 -1.70 5.09 -33.10
N PRO A 116 -0.74 5.11 -34.03
CA PRO A 116 -0.82 4.33 -35.26
C PRO A 116 -1.02 2.84 -34.96
N PRO A 117 -1.95 2.13 -35.61
CA PRO A 117 -2.21 0.72 -35.37
C PRO A 117 -0.94 -0.15 -35.42
N ALA A 118 -0.05 0.10 -36.39
CA ALA A 118 1.20 -0.65 -36.54
C ALA A 118 2.12 -0.56 -35.31
N LEU A 119 2.11 0.57 -34.58
CA LEU A 119 2.89 0.73 -33.35
C LEU A 119 2.40 -0.22 -32.22
N LEU A 120 1.14 -0.63 -32.31
CA LEU A 120 0.44 -1.48 -31.36
C LEU A 120 0.40 -2.96 -31.81
N GLY A 121 1.03 -3.29 -32.95
CA GLY A 121 0.95 -4.62 -33.58
C GLY A 121 -0.43 -4.90 -34.18
N LEU A 122 -1.09 -3.86 -34.71
CA LEU A 122 -2.43 -3.90 -35.28
C LEU A 122 -2.42 -3.43 -36.73
N LYS A 123 -3.29 -3.98 -37.57
CA LYS A 123 -3.60 -3.45 -38.90
C LYS A 123 -4.60 -2.30 -38.83
N SER A 124 -5.58 -2.40 -37.94
CA SER A 124 -6.62 -1.39 -37.75
C SER A 124 -7.02 -1.28 -36.29
N CYS A 125 -7.44 -0.08 -35.90
CA CYS A 125 -7.94 0.23 -34.57
C CYS A 125 -8.96 1.36 -34.73
N THR A 126 -10.22 1.07 -34.45
CA THR A 126 -11.32 2.01 -34.64
C THR A 126 -12.23 2.06 -33.42
N PRO A 127 -12.59 3.25 -32.91
CA PRO A 127 -13.52 3.36 -31.79
C PRO A 127 -14.89 2.77 -32.14
N ALA A 128 -15.49 2.03 -31.21
CA ALA A 128 -16.85 1.51 -31.33
C ALA A 128 -17.61 1.63 -30.00
N GLY A 129 -18.93 1.83 -30.10
CA GLY A 129 -19.83 1.87 -28.96
C GLY A 129 -20.33 0.48 -28.57
N VAL A 130 -20.61 0.29 -27.28
CA VAL A 130 -21.25 -0.90 -26.69
C VAL A 130 -22.30 -0.44 -25.69
N GLU A 131 -23.30 -1.26 -25.41
CA GLU A 131 -24.36 -0.95 -24.44
C GLU A 131 -24.08 -1.62 -23.10
N GLY A 132 -23.69 -2.90 -23.13
CA GLY A 132 -23.38 -3.72 -21.97
C GLY A 132 -21.98 -3.52 -21.39
N PHE A 133 -21.69 -4.22 -20.30
CA PHE A 133 -20.33 -4.30 -19.74
C PHE A 133 -19.41 -4.99 -20.75
N THR A 134 -18.10 -4.74 -20.68
CA THR A 134 -17.16 -5.49 -21.51
C THR A 134 -16.17 -6.27 -20.67
N GLY A 135 -15.74 -7.39 -21.22
CA GLY A 135 -14.91 -8.36 -20.54
C GLY A 135 -13.92 -9.05 -21.46
N TRP A 136 -13.09 -9.89 -20.84
CA TRP A 136 -12.09 -10.69 -21.52
C TRP A 136 -12.47 -12.16 -21.46
N ARG A 137 -12.41 -12.82 -22.62
CA ARG A 137 -12.41 -14.27 -22.71
C ARG A 137 -11.01 -14.74 -23.09
N TRP A 138 -10.36 -15.50 -22.21
CA TRP A 138 -8.98 -15.95 -22.41
C TRP A 138 -8.87 -16.92 -23.59
N LEU A 139 -7.84 -16.72 -24.43
CA LEU A 139 -7.55 -17.60 -25.57
C LEU A 139 -6.39 -18.55 -25.25
N ALA A 140 -6.33 -19.67 -25.98
CA ALA A 140 -5.20 -20.59 -25.91
C ALA A 140 -3.87 -19.83 -26.15
N GLY A 141 -2.89 -20.03 -25.26
CA GLY A 141 -1.63 -19.29 -25.26
C GLY A 141 -1.60 -18.06 -24.33
N SER A 142 -2.73 -17.71 -23.71
CA SER A 142 -2.76 -16.83 -22.54
C SER A 142 -2.28 -17.57 -21.29
N PRO A 143 -1.56 -16.91 -20.36
CA PRO A 143 -1.25 -17.49 -19.06
C PRO A 143 -2.50 -17.78 -18.21
N PHE A 144 -3.66 -17.26 -18.60
CA PHE A 144 -4.94 -17.42 -17.92
C PHE A 144 -5.90 -18.40 -18.60
N ALA A 145 -5.53 -18.99 -19.73
CA ALA A 145 -6.36 -19.96 -20.45
C ALA A 145 -6.20 -21.39 -19.90
N ASN A 146 -6.34 -21.55 -18.59
CA ASN A 146 -6.29 -22.83 -17.88
C ASN A 146 -7.36 -22.85 -16.77
N ASP A 147 -7.50 -23.98 -16.07
CA ASP A 147 -8.55 -24.17 -15.07
C ASP A 147 -8.28 -23.43 -13.73
N ASP A 148 -7.13 -22.76 -13.58
CA ASP A 148 -6.85 -21.91 -12.42
C ASP A 148 -7.72 -20.65 -12.41
N TRP A 149 -8.18 -20.19 -13.56
CA TRP A 149 -8.82 -18.89 -13.71
C TRP A 149 -10.24 -19.00 -14.24
N GLU A 150 -11.04 -17.97 -13.96
CA GLU A 150 -12.31 -17.79 -14.64
C GLU A 150 -12.06 -17.57 -16.13
N LYS A 151 -12.80 -18.27 -16.99
CA LYS A 151 -12.60 -18.20 -18.45
C LYS A 151 -13.05 -16.85 -19.04
N LEU A 152 -13.93 -16.16 -18.31
CA LEU A 152 -14.56 -14.92 -18.68
C LEU A 152 -14.47 -13.94 -17.51
N TYR A 153 -13.99 -12.73 -17.74
CA TYR A 153 -13.82 -11.75 -16.67
C TYR A 153 -14.31 -10.38 -17.10
N VAL A 154 -15.15 -9.73 -16.27
CA VAL A 154 -15.60 -8.35 -16.51
C VAL A 154 -14.43 -7.39 -16.28
N SER A 155 -14.06 -6.62 -17.30
CA SER A 155 -12.84 -5.80 -17.29
C SER A 155 -13.04 -4.35 -17.73
N SER A 156 -14.24 -3.94 -18.14
CA SER A 156 -14.59 -2.53 -18.33
C SER A 156 -16.09 -2.29 -18.08
N PHE A 157 -16.45 -1.03 -17.89
CA PHE A 157 -17.80 -0.62 -17.53
C PHE A 157 -18.75 -0.65 -18.73
N ARG A 158 -20.06 -0.69 -18.45
CA ARG A 158 -21.10 -0.61 -19.47
C ARG A 158 -21.12 0.74 -20.18
N GLY A 159 -21.42 0.76 -21.47
CA GLY A 159 -21.48 2.01 -22.24
C GLY A 159 -20.13 2.63 -22.58
N PHE A 160 -19.02 2.10 -22.05
CA PHE A 160 -17.69 2.65 -22.32
C PHE A 160 -17.25 2.31 -23.74
N THR A 161 -16.68 3.29 -24.43
CA THR A 161 -16.12 3.11 -25.77
C THR A 161 -15.05 2.02 -25.77
N ILE A 162 -15.08 1.15 -26.76
CA ILE A 162 -14.04 0.15 -27.02
C ILE A 162 -13.29 0.49 -28.30
N GLN A 163 -12.19 -0.21 -28.55
CA GLN A 163 -11.52 -0.22 -29.84
C GLN A 163 -11.77 -1.55 -30.54
N GLU A 164 -12.45 -1.52 -31.68
CA GLU A 164 -12.46 -2.66 -32.60
C GLU A 164 -11.09 -2.73 -33.28
N VAL A 165 -10.45 -3.90 -33.21
CA VAL A 165 -9.07 -4.07 -33.69
C VAL A 165 -8.89 -5.29 -34.56
N GLU A 166 -8.05 -5.15 -35.57
CA GLU A 166 -7.52 -6.25 -36.36
C GLU A 166 -6.02 -6.42 -36.05
N PRO A 167 -5.57 -7.55 -35.50
CA PRO A 167 -4.16 -7.80 -35.21
C PRO A 167 -3.32 -7.87 -36.49
N GLU A 168 -2.09 -7.38 -36.41
CA GLU A 168 -1.07 -7.60 -37.44
C GLU A 168 -0.55 -9.04 -37.43
N ALA A 169 -0.04 -9.49 -38.58
CA ALA A 169 0.58 -10.81 -38.67
C ALA A 169 1.79 -10.88 -37.72
N GLY A 170 1.85 -11.92 -36.90
CA GLY A 170 2.91 -12.12 -35.89
C GLY A 170 2.56 -11.59 -34.49
N SER A 171 1.49 -10.79 -34.36
CA SER A 171 0.96 -10.41 -33.05
C SER A 171 0.28 -11.59 -32.36
N ARG A 172 0.44 -11.67 -31.04
CA ARG A 172 -0.25 -12.64 -30.17
C ARG A 172 -1.54 -12.05 -29.66
N VAL A 173 -2.66 -12.77 -29.79
CA VAL A 173 -3.92 -12.41 -29.14
C VAL A 173 -4.08 -13.24 -27.87
N LEU A 174 -4.13 -12.59 -26.71
CA LEU A 174 -4.22 -13.26 -25.41
C LEU A 174 -5.67 -13.41 -24.92
N ALA A 175 -6.57 -12.55 -25.37
CA ALA A 175 -7.98 -12.61 -25.02
C ALA A 175 -8.86 -12.03 -26.14
N ASN A 176 -10.09 -12.52 -26.23
CA ASN A 176 -11.16 -11.88 -26.98
C ASN A 176 -11.90 -10.87 -26.10
N LEU A 177 -12.33 -9.78 -26.72
CA LEU A 177 -13.26 -8.80 -26.19
C LEU A 177 -14.67 -9.35 -26.34
N VAL A 178 -15.42 -9.31 -25.25
CA VAL A 178 -16.83 -9.66 -25.26
C VAL A 178 -17.64 -8.56 -24.60
N GLU A 179 -18.90 -8.45 -25.01
CA GLU A 179 -19.93 -7.66 -24.33
C GLU A 179 -20.83 -8.57 -23.50
N LEU A 180 -21.19 -8.10 -22.31
CA LEU A 180 -21.88 -8.82 -21.25
C LEU A 180 -23.15 -8.08 -20.86
N THR A 181 -24.28 -8.76 -20.99
CA THR A 181 -25.62 -8.28 -20.65
C THR A 181 -26.44 -9.38 -19.96
N GLY A 182 -27.69 -9.09 -19.62
CA GLY A 182 -28.57 -10.05 -18.94
C GLY A 182 -28.26 -10.16 -17.44
N ASP A 183 -28.31 -11.39 -16.92
CA ASP A 183 -27.96 -11.69 -15.53
C ASP A 183 -26.43 -11.76 -15.37
N LEU A 184 -25.87 -10.87 -14.55
CA LEU A 184 -24.43 -10.71 -14.35
C LEU A 184 -23.97 -11.26 -12.99
N GLU A 185 -24.73 -12.17 -12.37
CA GLU A 185 -24.32 -12.81 -11.12
C GLU A 185 -23.01 -13.61 -11.30
N ASN A 186 -22.83 -14.29 -12.44
CA ASN A 186 -21.58 -14.98 -12.77
C ASN A 186 -21.47 -15.30 -14.28
N ALA A 187 -20.32 -15.85 -14.68
CA ALA A 187 -20.02 -16.17 -16.08
C ALA A 187 -20.98 -17.16 -16.74
N SER A 188 -21.72 -17.99 -15.98
CA SER A 188 -22.64 -18.99 -16.55
C SER A 188 -24.04 -18.45 -16.86
N THR A 189 -24.42 -17.32 -16.25
CA THR A 189 -25.74 -16.68 -16.44
C THR A 189 -25.69 -15.47 -17.39
N ALA A 190 -24.50 -14.91 -17.58
CA ALA A 190 -24.29 -13.76 -18.47
C ALA A 190 -24.59 -14.08 -19.93
N THR A 191 -25.29 -13.17 -20.60
CA THR A 191 -25.40 -13.16 -22.05
C THR A 191 -24.12 -12.57 -22.63
N VAL A 192 -23.47 -13.32 -23.53
CA VAL A 192 -22.14 -12.96 -24.05
C VAL A 192 -22.16 -12.79 -25.56
N ALA A 193 -21.75 -11.60 -26.04
CA ALA A 193 -21.56 -11.32 -27.46
C ALA A 193 -20.07 -11.08 -27.76
N GLU A 194 -19.52 -11.77 -28.76
CA GLU A 194 -18.14 -11.56 -29.19
C GLU A 194 -17.99 -10.21 -29.92
N ARG A 195 -16.92 -9.48 -29.60
CA ARG A 195 -16.58 -8.19 -30.22
C ARG A 195 -15.25 -8.18 -30.97
N GLY A 196 -14.41 -9.22 -30.80
CA GLY A 196 -13.13 -9.37 -31.50
C GLY A 196 -11.96 -9.54 -30.54
N PRO A 197 -10.71 -9.24 -30.94
CA PRO A 197 -9.55 -9.30 -30.05
C PRO A 197 -9.57 -8.22 -28.96
N ALA A 198 -9.29 -8.58 -27.70
CA ALA A 198 -9.18 -7.64 -26.57
C ALA A 198 -7.75 -7.27 -26.26
N ILE A 199 -6.87 -8.27 -26.14
CA ILE A 199 -5.50 -8.08 -25.68
C ILE A 199 -4.57 -8.58 -26.78
N VAL A 200 -3.85 -7.64 -27.40
CA VAL A 200 -2.89 -7.92 -28.46
C VAL A 200 -1.50 -7.57 -27.95
N ALA A 201 -0.56 -8.51 -28.12
CA ALA A 201 0.79 -8.38 -27.63
C ALA A 201 1.81 -8.63 -28.76
N THR A 202 2.88 -7.85 -28.75
CA THR A 202 4.12 -8.09 -29.49
C THR A 202 5.25 -8.35 -28.49
N ASP A 203 6.49 -8.42 -28.97
CA ASP A 203 7.68 -8.43 -28.10
C ASP A 203 7.87 -7.13 -27.32
N LYS A 204 7.37 -6.01 -27.86
CA LYS A 204 7.55 -4.66 -27.30
C LYS A 204 6.29 -3.99 -26.76
N THR A 205 5.11 -4.37 -27.23
CA THR A 205 3.86 -3.66 -26.95
C THR A 205 2.79 -4.59 -26.42
N VAL A 206 1.99 -4.12 -25.47
CA VAL A 206 0.67 -4.68 -25.16
C VAL A 206 -0.38 -3.61 -25.36
N PHE A 207 -1.42 -3.97 -26.13
CA PHE A 207 -2.61 -3.17 -26.34
C PHE A 207 -3.83 -3.87 -25.74
N VAL A 208 -4.64 -3.13 -24.97
CA VAL A 208 -5.91 -3.58 -24.40
C VAL A 208 -7.05 -2.73 -24.95
N ALA A 209 -7.97 -3.36 -25.66
CA ALA A 209 -9.01 -2.70 -26.46
C ALA A 209 -10.10 -1.97 -25.66
N ASN A 210 -10.32 -2.34 -24.41
CA ASN A 210 -11.32 -1.73 -23.54
C ASN A 210 -10.69 -0.87 -22.43
N GLN A 211 -11.49 0.02 -21.84
CA GLN A 211 -11.05 1.04 -20.89
C GLN A 211 -10.95 0.51 -19.44
N VAL A 212 -10.16 -0.53 -19.24
CA VAL A 212 -10.00 -1.21 -17.93
C VAL A 212 -9.52 -0.29 -16.82
N PHE A 213 -8.54 0.58 -17.09
CA PHE A 213 -8.06 1.52 -16.07
C PHE A 213 -9.08 2.62 -15.77
N GLU A 214 -9.90 3.02 -16.73
CA GLU A 214 -10.97 4.01 -16.47
C GLU A 214 -12.02 3.42 -15.52
N MET A 215 -12.38 2.16 -15.73
CA MET A 215 -13.27 1.42 -14.85
C MET A 215 -12.69 1.29 -13.43
N ILE A 216 -11.42 0.86 -13.29
CA ILE A 216 -10.77 0.73 -11.98
C ILE A 216 -10.74 2.10 -11.27
N GLY A 217 -10.38 3.17 -11.99
CA GLY A 217 -10.35 4.52 -11.45
C GLY A 217 -11.73 4.98 -10.98
N GLY A 218 -12.75 4.78 -11.81
CA GLY A 218 -14.12 5.15 -11.49
C GLY A 218 -14.72 4.35 -10.34
N MET A 219 -14.38 3.07 -10.27
CA MET A 219 -14.77 2.19 -9.17
C MET A 219 -14.16 2.65 -7.83
N MET A 220 -12.85 2.97 -7.79
CA MET A 220 -12.19 3.33 -6.53
C MET A 220 -12.82 4.55 -5.85
N GLN A 221 -13.13 5.59 -6.63
CA GLN A 221 -13.69 6.84 -6.12
C GLN A 221 -15.22 6.88 -6.13
N ALA A 222 -15.89 5.72 -6.18
CA ALA A 222 -17.36 5.62 -6.24
C ALA A 222 -18.01 6.51 -7.33
N HIS A 223 -17.32 6.64 -8.45
CA HIS A 223 -17.79 7.32 -9.65
C HIS A 223 -18.64 6.40 -10.54
N LEU A 224 -18.37 5.08 -10.49
CA LEU A 224 -19.08 4.06 -11.26
C LEU A 224 -19.73 3.02 -10.33
N ASN A 225 -21.01 2.76 -10.52
CA ASN A 225 -21.72 1.70 -9.80
C ASN A 225 -21.43 0.32 -10.42
N VAL A 226 -20.49 -0.40 -9.82
CA VAL A 226 -20.06 -1.76 -10.23
C VAL A 226 -20.79 -2.89 -9.51
N GLU A 227 -21.82 -2.60 -8.70
CA GLU A 227 -22.58 -3.62 -7.97
C GLU A 227 -23.13 -4.74 -8.86
N PRO A 228 -23.63 -4.49 -10.08
CA PRO A 228 -24.15 -5.55 -10.96
C PRO A 228 -23.13 -6.64 -11.32
N VAL A 229 -21.83 -6.35 -11.19
CA VAL A 229 -20.74 -7.26 -11.61
C VAL A 229 -19.77 -7.61 -10.47
N ARG A 230 -19.99 -7.08 -9.25
CA ARG A 230 -19.10 -7.29 -8.11
C ARG A 230 -18.98 -8.77 -7.73
N HIS A 231 -20.07 -9.51 -7.83
CA HIS A 231 -20.13 -10.93 -7.48
C HIS A 231 -19.69 -11.87 -8.61
N PHE A 232 -19.31 -11.32 -9.78
CA PHE A 232 -19.05 -12.12 -10.97
C PHE A 232 -17.93 -13.15 -10.80
N THR A 233 -16.93 -12.87 -9.96
CA THR A 233 -15.89 -13.84 -9.55
C THR A 233 -15.60 -13.76 -8.04
N ASN A 234 -14.44 -13.25 -7.62
CA ASN A 234 -14.07 -13.09 -6.21
C ASN A 234 -14.53 -11.73 -5.69
N ALA A 235 -15.69 -11.67 -5.03
CA ALA A 235 -16.25 -10.42 -4.53
C ALA A 235 -15.34 -9.65 -3.54
N VAL A 236 -14.40 -10.33 -2.87
CA VAL A 236 -13.49 -9.71 -1.88
C VAL A 236 -12.21 -9.17 -2.53
N HIS A 237 -11.83 -9.65 -3.72
CA HIS A 237 -10.57 -9.30 -4.40
C HIS A 237 -10.70 -9.11 -5.92
N TRP A 238 -11.90 -8.80 -6.43
CA TRP A 238 -12.14 -8.70 -7.87
C TRP A 238 -11.26 -7.61 -8.51
N GLY A 239 -11.21 -6.43 -7.89
CA GLY A 239 -10.34 -5.36 -8.35
C GLY A 239 -8.84 -5.72 -8.30
N ASP A 240 -8.37 -6.33 -7.21
CA ASP A 240 -6.99 -6.82 -7.11
C ASP A 240 -6.67 -7.92 -8.14
N THR A 241 -7.65 -8.74 -8.51
CA THR A 241 -7.49 -9.78 -9.55
C THR A 241 -7.34 -9.15 -10.94
N LEU A 242 -8.10 -8.10 -11.27
CA LEU A 242 -7.89 -7.33 -12.51
C LEU A 242 -6.48 -6.73 -12.56
N LEU A 243 -6.06 -6.09 -11.47
CA LEU A 243 -4.72 -5.53 -11.34
C LEU A 243 -3.64 -6.63 -11.47
N PHE A 244 -3.90 -7.84 -10.94
CA PHE A 244 -3.02 -8.99 -11.09
C PHE A 244 -2.87 -9.42 -12.56
N PHE A 245 -3.98 -9.46 -13.32
CA PHE A 245 -3.93 -9.75 -14.75
C PHE A 245 -3.07 -8.74 -15.50
N LEU A 246 -3.27 -7.45 -15.22
CA LEU A 246 -2.48 -6.37 -15.83
C LEU A 246 -0.99 -6.47 -15.46
N ARG A 247 -0.66 -6.80 -14.20
CA ARG A 247 0.71 -7.08 -13.77
C ARG A 247 1.34 -8.23 -14.54
N ARG A 248 0.60 -9.32 -14.81
CA ARG A 248 1.11 -10.44 -15.63
C ARG A 248 1.33 -10.03 -17.09
N LEU A 249 0.49 -9.17 -17.65
CA LEU A 249 0.73 -8.63 -18.99
C LEU A 249 2.05 -7.84 -19.06
N MET A 250 2.41 -7.09 -18.00
CA MET A 250 3.73 -6.46 -17.92
C MET A 250 4.86 -7.50 -17.99
N LEU A 251 4.73 -8.61 -17.26
CA LEU A 251 5.72 -9.70 -17.31
C LEU A 251 5.82 -10.36 -18.69
N GLU A 252 4.69 -10.57 -19.37
CA GLU A 252 4.65 -11.11 -20.75
C GLU A 252 5.39 -10.21 -21.75
N THR A 253 5.42 -8.89 -21.51
CA THR A 253 6.24 -7.96 -22.28
C THR A 253 7.71 -7.93 -21.86
N GLY A 254 8.17 -8.85 -21.02
CA GLY A 254 9.59 -8.95 -20.63
C GLY A 254 10.03 -7.91 -19.59
N LEU A 255 9.10 -7.30 -18.85
CA LEU A 255 9.39 -6.37 -17.74
C LEU A 255 9.64 -7.07 -16.40
N GLY A 256 9.95 -8.37 -16.40
CA GLY A 256 10.17 -9.14 -15.17
C GLY A 256 11.38 -8.67 -14.36
N ASP A 257 12.38 -8.08 -15.02
CA ASP A 257 13.57 -7.53 -14.38
C ASP A 257 13.27 -6.34 -13.46
N LEU A 258 12.13 -5.67 -13.64
CA LEU A 258 11.69 -4.59 -12.75
C LEU A 258 11.48 -5.04 -11.29
N TRP A 259 11.25 -6.33 -11.07
CA TRP A 259 11.12 -6.92 -9.73
C TRP A 259 12.45 -7.29 -9.08
N ASN A 260 13.57 -7.19 -9.80
CA ASN A 260 14.88 -7.57 -9.29
C ASN A 260 15.38 -6.61 -8.20
N THR A 261 15.13 -5.31 -8.37
CA THR A 261 15.56 -4.30 -7.41
C THR A 261 14.48 -3.24 -7.26
N ARG A 262 13.92 -3.11 -6.06
CA ARG A 262 12.76 -2.24 -5.80
C ARG A 262 12.87 -1.49 -4.49
N LEU A 263 12.34 -0.27 -4.47
CA LEU A 263 12.01 0.40 -3.22
C LEU A 263 10.71 -0.20 -2.67
N ARG A 264 10.72 -0.63 -1.40
CA ARG A 264 9.54 -1.20 -0.74
C ARG A 264 8.85 -0.15 0.11
N SER A 265 7.56 0.06 -0.13
CA SER A 265 6.70 0.94 0.67
C SER A 265 6.59 0.46 2.13
N PHE A 266 6.42 -0.83 2.38
CA PHE A 266 6.19 -1.37 3.72
C PHE A 266 7.37 -2.17 4.27
N GLY A 267 8.60 -1.75 3.98
CA GLY A 267 9.79 -2.44 4.49
C GLY A 267 9.93 -3.88 3.98
N ALA A 268 10.32 -4.79 4.87
CA ALA A 268 10.45 -6.22 4.56
C ALA A 268 9.11 -6.99 4.67
N TYR A 269 8.03 -6.32 5.05
CA TYR A 269 6.72 -6.95 5.25
C TYR A 269 6.02 -7.25 3.92
N ASP A 270 5.16 -8.28 3.94
CA ASP A 270 4.43 -8.74 2.74
C ASP A 270 3.18 -7.89 2.44
N GLY A 271 2.71 -7.17 3.46
CA GLY A 271 1.55 -6.29 3.43
C GLY A 271 1.41 -5.51 4.74
N VAL A 272 0.27 -4.86 4.91
CA VAL A 272 -0.09 -4.06 6.08
C VAL A 272 -1.43 -4.52 6.64
N LEU A 273 -1.49 -4.59 7.96
CA LEU A 273 -2.72 -4.58 8.73
C LEU A 273 -2.87 -3.18 9.36
N SER A 274 -3.97 -2.50 9.08
CA SER A 274 -4.32 -1.22 9.71
C SER A 274 -5.58 -1.39 10.53
N PHE A 275 -5.52 -1.04 11.82
CA PHE A 275 -6.69 -1.00 12.67
C PHE A 275 -7.22 0.41 12.83
N ARG A 276 -8.55 0.49 12.80
CA ARG A 276 -9.31 1.66 13.18
C ARG A 276 -10.40 1.23 14.15
N HIS A 277 -10.59 1.99 15.21
CA HIS A 277 -11.60 1.71 16.22
C HIS A 277 -12.52 2.89 16.40
N ASP A 278 -13.78 2.67 16.13
CA ASP A 278 -14.85 3.63 16.34
C ASP A 278 -15.32 3.62 17.77
N VAL A 279 -15.09 4.68 18.53
CA VAL A 279 -15.38 4.63 19.98
C VAL A 279 -16.88 4.67 20.32
N HIS A 280 -17.74 5.14 19.41
CA HIS A 280 -19.21 5.19 19.48
C HIS A 280 -19.81 5.40 20.87
N GLY A 281 -19.32 6.40 21.61
CA GLY A 281 -19.96 6.77 22.86
C GLY A 281 -19.90 5.72 23.98
N MET A 282 -18.91 4.80 23.96
CA MET A 282 -18.71 3.80 25.02
C MET A 282 -17.36 3.95 25.73
N ARG A 283 -17.27 3.47 26.97
CA ARG A 283 -16.02 3.42 27.79
C ARG A 283 -15.49 1.99 27.94
N ASP A 284 -15.66 1.15 26.93
CA ASP A 284 -15.00 -0.16 26.89
C ASP A 284 -13.59 0.02 26.29
N TYR A 285 -12.57 -0.14 27.13
CA TYR A 285 -11.17 0.05 26.75
C TYR A 285 -10.45 -1.28 26.42
N ASN A 286 -11.15 -2.41 26.32
CA ASN A 286 -10.51 -3.71 26.21
C ASN A 286 -9.60 -3.88 24.99
N PHE A 287 -9.98 -3.28 23.85
CA PHE A 287 -9.09 -3.24 22.68
C PHE A 287 -7.85 -2.40 22.98
N LEU A 288 -8.04 -1.22 23.55
CA LEU A 288 -6.96 -0.26 23.83
C LEU A 288 -5.96 -0.83 24.82
N ASP A 289 -6.45 -1.39 25.93
CA ASP A 289 -5.63 -2.02 26.96
C ASP A 289 -4.81 -3.19 26.37
N TYR A 290 -5.46 -4.05 25.56
CA TYR A 290 -4.77 -5.16 24.90
C TYR A 290 -3.68 -4.67 23.93
N GLN A 291 -3.98 -3.65 23.12
CA GLN A 291 -3.05 -3.10 22.15
C GLN A 291 -1.88 -2.37 22.83
N ILE A 292 -2.11 -1.62 23.91
CA ILE A 292 -1.06 -0.97 24.72
C ILE A 292 -0.16 -2.01 25.41
N GLU A 293 -0.75 -3.05 26.00
CA GLU A 293 0.01 -4.12 26.66
C GLU A 293 0.94 -4.82 25.65
N ASN A 294 0.47 -5.01 24.41
CA ASN A 294 1.17 -5.79 23.39
C ASN A 294 1.91 -4.94 22.33
N LEU A 295 1.99 -3.63 22.51
CA LEU A 295 2.62 -2.68 21.56
C LEU A 295 2.06 -2.83 20.13
N ILE A 296 0.74 -2.93 19.99
CA ILE A 296 0.05 -3.02 18.71
C ILE A 296 -0.40 -1.62 18.29
N PRO A 297 0.07 -1.09 17.15
CA PRO A 297 -0.41 0.19 16.66
C PRO A 297 -1.86 0.13 16.19
N ALA A 298 -2.64 1.17 16.50
CA ALA A 298 -4.02 1.32 16.05
C ALA A 298 -4.50 2.77 16.12
N SER A 299 -5.47 3.10 15.27
CA SER A 299 -6.16 4.40 15.29
C SER A 299 -7.50 4.29 16.00
N TYR A 300 -7.81 5.27 16.84
CA TYR A 300 -9.05 5.39 17.59
C TYR A 300 -9.78 6.65 17.14
N ASP A 301 -10.87 6.45 16.43
CA ASP A 301 -11.71 7.50 15.89
C ASP A 301 -12.64 8.01 16.98
N ILE A 302 -12.30 9.20 17.49
CA ILE A 302 -13.04 9.87 18.56
C ILE A 302 -14.04 10.83 17.91
N GLU A 303 -15.30 10.72 18.29
CA GLU A 303 -16.35 11.65 17.88
C GLU A 303 -16.23 12.98 18.66
N ASP A 304 -16.48 14.11 17.99
CA ASP A 304 -16.56 15.42 18.65
C ASP A 304 -17.95 15.64 19.27
N PRO A 305 -18.08 15.82 20.60
CA PRO A 305 -19.36 16.08 21.26
C PRO A 305 -20.07 17.36 20.81
N THR A 306 -19.38 18.28 20.11
CA THR A 306 -20.04 19.46 19.51
C THR A 306 -20.84 19.11 18.26
N PHE A 307 -20.57 17.95 17.66
CA PHE A 307 -21.14 17.51 16.39
C PHE A 307 -21.93 16.20 16.50
N SER A 308 -21.44 15.24 17.30
CA SER A 308 -22.11 13.96 17.51
C SER A 308 -22.82 13.89 18.85
N THR A 309 -24.00 13.25 18.86
CA THR A 309 -24.75 12.93 20.07
C THR A 309 -24.41 11.56 20.67
N ASN A 310 -23.56 10.76 20.02
CA ASN A 310 -23.15 9.46 20.57
C ASN A 310 -22.30 9.62 21.82
N ILE A 311 -21.52 10.71 21.93
CA ILE A 311 -20.51 10.89 22.97
C ILE A 311 -20.69 12.23 23.69
N ASP A 312 -20.39 12.27 25.00
CA ASP A 312 -20.33 13.50 25.79
C ASP A 312 -18.89 14.02 25.98
N PHE A 313 -18.75 15.28 26.42
CA PHE A 313 -17.43 15.88 26.69
C PHE A 313 -16.58 15.12 27.71
N PRO A 314 -17.12 14.65 28.86
CA PRO A 314 -16.38 13.78 29.76
C PRO A 314 -15.80 12.52 29.09
N MET A 315 -16.56 11.87 28.22
CA MET A 315 -16.16 10.65 27.51
C MET A 315 -15.09 10.93 26.46
N ALA A 316 -15.30 11.93 25.61
CA ALA A 316 -14.32 12.32 24.60
C ALA A 316 -12.98 12.69 25.25
N ARG A 317 -13.00 13.42 26.37
CA ARG A 317 -11.78 13.75 27.13
C ARG A 317 -11.08 12.53 27.72
N ASP A 318 -11.83 11.52 28.19
CA ASP A 318 -11.25 10.28 28.72
C ASP A 318 -10.56 9.48 27.60
N TRP A 319 -11.21 9.34 26.44
CA TRP A 319 -10.60 8.72 25.26
C TRP A 319 -9.33 9.46 24.83
N VAL A 320 -9.41 10.80 24.65
CA VAL A 320 -8.25 11.63 24.31
C VAL A 320 -7.13 11.44 25.33
N ALA A 321 -7.43 11.51 26.62
CA ALA A 321 -6.44 11.39 27.67
C ALA A 321 -5.73 10.03 27.68
N ARG A 322 -6.37 8.94 27.21
CA ARG A 322 -5.78 7.60 27.14
C ARG A 322 -5.01 7.37 25.85
N THR A 323 -5.59 7.73 24.71
CA THR A 323 -5.00 7.47 23.39
C THR A 323 -3.78 8.34 23.12
N THR A 324 -3.73 9.56 23.67
CA THR A 324 -2.56 10.47 23.53
C THR A 324 -1.34 10.09 24.38
N GLN A 325 -1.45 9.11 25.27
CA GLN A 325 -0.33 8.72 26.14
C GLN A 325 0.76 7.95 25.40
N HIS A 326 0.42 7.31 24.27
CA HIS A 326 1.28 6.35 23.59
C HIS A 326 1.54 6.77 22.14
N SER A 327 2.81 6.83 21.72
CA SER A 327 3.16 7.30 20.37
C SER A 327 2.73 6.38 19.23
N PHE A 328 2.28 5.17 19.54
CA PHE A 328 1.82 4.15 18.58
C PHE A 328 0.29 3.98 18.60
N ILE A 329 -0.43 4.74 19.42
CA ILE A 329 -1.88 4.83 19.39
C ILE A 329 -2.24 6.19 18.79
N GLU A 330 -3.00 6.17 17.70
CA GLU A 330 -3.43 7.40 17.03
C GLU A 330 -4.82 7.82 17.53
N PRO A 331 -4.97 9.00 18.17
CA PRO A 331 -6.27 9.64 18.27
C PRO A 331 -6.66 10.25 16.91
N ALA A 332 -7.66 9.66 16.26
CA ALA A 332 -8.20 10.11 14.99
C ALA A 332 -9.58 10.74 15.18
N LEU A 333 -10.12 11.38 14.14
CA LEU A 333 -11.45 11.98 14.18
C LEU A 333 -12.48 11.07 13.51
N HIS A 334 -13.51 10.71 14.26
CA HIS A 334 -14.74 10.22 13.65
C HIS A 334 -15.53 11.41 13.12
N ASN A 335 -15.62 11.56 11.80
CA ASN A 335 -16.26 12.72 11.16
C ASN A 335 -17.67 12.43 10.62
N ASP A 336 -18.25 11.30 11.02
CA ASP A 336 -19.66 10.99 10.79
C ASP A 336 -20.51 11.30 12.04
N SER A 337 -21.69 11.85 11.82
CA SER A 337 -22.69 12.11 12.86
C SER A 337 -23.81 11.09 12.71
N SER A 338 -23.86 10.11 13.59
CA SER A 338 -24.92 9.12 13.64
C SER A 338 -26.31 9.72 13.86
N ILE A 339 -26.43 11.01 14.21
CA ILE A 339 -27.70 11.66 14.57
C ILE A 339 -27.61 13.17 14.24
N GLY A 340 -28.28 13.61 13.16
CA GLY A 340 -28.55 15.03 12.87
C GLY A 340 -27.77 15.66 11.69
N ASP A 341 -28.52 16.18 10.71
CA ASP A 341 -28.13 17.07 9.59
C ASP A 341 -26.79 16.87 8.81
N PRO A 342 -26.66 15.83 7.97
CA PRO A 342 -25.49 15.64 7.09
C PRO A 342 -25.66 16.04 5.60
N PRO A 343 -26.09 17.26 5.24
CA PRO A 343 -25.64 17.86 3.97
C PRO A 343 -24.61 18.97 4.16
N THR A 344 -24.70 19.74 5.25
CA THR A 344 -23.95 21.02 5.35
C THR A 344 -22.59 20.95 6.05
N ALA A 345 -22.38 19.96 6.91
CA ALA A 345 -21.09 19.78 7.59
C ALA A 345 -20.01 19.15 6.69
N ILE A 346 -20.38 18.63 5.53
CA ILE A 346 -19.51 17.77 4.69
C ILE A 346 -19.43 18.22 3.22
N HIS A 347 -19.97 19.40 2.92
CA HIS A 347 -19.91 20.04 1.62
C HIS A 347 -19.18 21.37 1.70
N GLY A 348 -18.60 21.82 0.59
CA GLY A 348 -17.88 23.08 0.53
C GLY A 348 -16.84 23.21 1.67
N LYS A 349 -16.97 24.26 2.49
CA LYS A 349 -16.07 24.51 3.63
C LYS A 349 -16.43 23.72 4.91
N GLY A 350 -17.57 23.03 4.91
CA GLY A 350 -18.10 22.35 6.08
C GLY A 350 -17.12 21.36 6.69
N LEU A 351 -16.52 20.50 5.86
CA LEU A 351 -15.60 19.45 6.32
C LEU A 351 -14.37 20.06 7.01
N PHE A 352 -13.80 21.12 6.42
CA PHE A 352 -12.71 21.85 7.04
C PHE A 352 -13.11 22.49 8.38
N ASN A 353 -14.28 23.12 8.44
CA ASN A 353 -14.77 23.74 9.68
C ASN A 353 -15.01 22.69 10.78
N LEU A 354 -15.54 21.52 10.41
CA LEU A 354 -15.73 20.39 11.32
C LEU A 354 -14.40 19.91 11.90
N VAL A 355 -13.41 19.62 11.05
CA VAL A 355 -12.08 19.16 11.48
C VAL A 355 -11.39 20.22 12.33
N ALA A 356 -11.39 21.49 11.91
CA ALA A 356 -10.79 22.58 12.66
C ALA A 356 -11.48 22.82 14.01
N GLY A 357 -12.81 22.70 14.06
CA GLY A 357 -13.60 22.73 15.29
C GLY A 357 -13.23 21.60 16.24
N ALA A 358 -13.17 20.37 15.73
CA ALA A 358 -12.82 19.18 16.50
C ALA A 358 -11.39 19.25 17.06
N LYS A 359 -10.40 19.73 16.29
CA LYS A 359 -9.04 19.97 16.80
C LYS A 359 -9.05 20.86 18.04
N LYS A 360 -9.87 21.91 18.02
CA LYS A 360 -10.00 22.86 19.12
C LYS A 360 -10.77 22.29 20.31
N SER A 361 -11.87 21.57 20.08
CA SER A 361 -12.73 21.04 21.14
C SER A 361 -12.09 19.85 21.86
N LEU A 362 -11.49 18.92 21.10
CA LEU A 362 -10.85 17.71 21.61
C LEU A 362 -9.42 17.98 22.10
N GLY A 363 -8.74 19.01 21.57
CA GLY A 363 -7.39 19.36 21.97
C GLY A 363 -6.31 18.39 21.45
N ILE A 364 -6.57 17.72 20.32
CA ILE A 364 -5.66 16.76 19.68
C ILE A 364 -5.22 17.25 18.29
N THR A 365 -4.09 16.73 17.82
CA THR A 365 -3.74 16.82 16.40
C THR A 365 -4.48 15.72 15.65
N ILE A 366 -5.22 16.10 14.61
CA ILE A 366 -5.98 15.17 13.78
C ILE A 366 -5.19 14.95 12.49
N CYS A 367 -4.67 13.73 12.31
CA CYS A 367 -3.91 13.29 11.14
C CYS A 367 -4.79 12.49 10.17
N THR A 368 -5.68 11.64 10.70
CA THR A 368 -6.67 10.93 9.88
C THR A 368 -8.07 11.15 10.41
N CYS A 369 -9.03 10.98 9.50
CA CYS A 369 -10.45 11.00 9.80
C CYS A 369 -11.11 9.74 9.23
N GLY A 370 -12.06 9.17 9.95
CA GLY A 370 -12.91 8.11 9.44
C GLY A 370 -14.39 8.50 9.43
N ARG A 371 -15.15 7.82 8.56
CA ARG A 371 -16.56 8.09 8.27
C ARG A 371 -17.37 6.79 8.24
N HIS A 372 -18.66 6.85 8.59
CA HIS A 372 -19.61 5.72 8.62
C HIS A 372 -21.06 6.11 8.39
N SER A 373 -21.53 6.23 7.15
CA SER A 373 -22.96 6.27 6.80
C SER A 373 -23.15 6.63 5.33
N GLY A 374 -24.41 6.64 4.87
CA GLY A 374 -24.82 7.18 3.57
C GLY A 374 -24.87 8.71 3.47
N GLY A 375 -24.30 9.46 4.42
CA GLY A 375 -24.22 10.91 4.38
C GLY A 375 -23.19 11.41 3.37
N HIS A 376 -23.38 11.14 2.08
CA HIS A 376 -22.46 11.57 1.02
C HIS A 376 -23.18 12.47 0.03
N MET A 377 -22.51 13.56 -0.38
CA MET A 377 -22.86 14.27 -1.60
C MET A 377 -21.71 14.13 -2.57
N HIS A 378 -21.96 13.60 -3.77
CA HIS A 378 -20.90 13.23 -4.68
C HIS A 378 -21.13 13.83 -6.06
N PRO A 379 -20.15 14.57 -6.64
CA PRO A 379 -18.74 14.74 -6.21
C PRO A 379 -18.43 15.82 -5.15
N GLU A 380 -19.41 16.46 -4.51
CA GLU A 380 -19.19 17.56 -3.54
C GLU A 380 -18.28 17.19 -2.35
N THR A 381 -18.28 15.91 -1.94
CA THR A 381 -17.40 15.41 -0.87
C THR A 381 -15.94 15.47 -1.29
N LEU A 382 -15.60 15.19 -2.56
CA LEU A 382 -14.23 15.30 -3.06
C LEU A 382 -13.74 16.75 -3.08
N ASP A 383 -14.63 17.68 -3.42
CA ASP A 383 -14.37 19.11 -3.35
C ASP A 383 -14.12 19.58 -1.90
N ALA A 384 -14.95 19.12 -0.95
CA ALA A 384 -14.75 19.40 0.47
C ALA A 384 -13.42 18.82 1.01
N MET A 385 -13.04 17.62 0.56
CA MET A 385 -11.75 17.01 0.87
C MET A 385 -10.58 17.82 0.31
N ASP A 386 -10.67 18.28 -0.94
CA ASP A 386 -9.65 19.13 -1.56
C ASP A 386 -9.46 20.43 -0.77
N TYR A 387 -10.58 21.07 -0.38
CA TYR A 387 -10.54 22.27 0.45
C TYR A 387 -9.88 21.99 1.81
N LEU A 388 -10.25 20.89 2.49
CA LEU A 388 -9.61 20.47 3.74
C LEU A 388 -8.10 20.31 3.55
N TYR A 389 -7.66 19.55 2.55
CA TYR A 389 -6.24 19.26 2.34
C TYR A 389 -5.40 20.47 1.93
N ALA A 390 -6.02 21.45 1.28
CA ALA A 390 -5.38 22.72 0.93
C ALA A 390 -5.18 23.65 2.12
N HIS A 391 -6.06 23.58 3.14
CA HIS A 391 -6.04 24.48 4.30
C HIS A 391 -5.47 23.82 5.57
N ASP A 392 -5.36 22.51 5.61
CA ASP A 392 -4.80 21.75 6.73
C ASP A 392 -3.83 20.69 6.23
N THR A 393 -2.53 20.98 6.34
CA THR A 393 -1.46 20.07 5.87
C THR A 393 -1.21 18.91 6.82
N GLN A 394 -1.76 18.93 8.04
CA GLN A 394 -1.58 17.84 9.01
C GLN A 394 -2.46 16.64 8.70
N VAL A 395 -3.61 16.85 8.05
CA VAL A 395 -4.50 15.75 7.65
C VAL A 395 -3.84 14.99 6.50
N LEU A 396 -3.55 13.72 6.70
CA LEU A 396 -2.87 12.84 5.74
C LEU A 396 -3.84 12.09 4.83
N GLY A 397 -5.03 11.79 5.33
CA GLY A 397 -6.03 11.05 4.57
C GLY A 397 -7.29 10.78 5.36
N MET A 398 -8.26 10.21 4.67
CA MET A 398 -9.54 9.81 5.23
C MET A 398 -9.88 8.36 4.88
N CYS A 399 -11.03 7.87 5.34
CA CYS A 399 -11.67 6.64 4.89
C CYS A 399 -13.06 7.03 4.36
N THR A 400 -13.11 7.67 3.20
CA THR A 400 -14.35 8.22 2.65
C THR A 400 -15.09 7.18 1.81
N PHE A 401 -14.34 6.35 1.08
CA PHE A 401 -14.91 5.41 0.11
C PHE A 401 -15.11 4.00 0.68
N CYS A 402 -14.96 3.86 1.99
CA CYS A 402 -15.22 2.64 2.73
C CYS A 402 -16.63 2.73 3.32
N PHE A 403 -17.75 2.34 2.65
CA PHE A 403 -19.01 2.01 3.37
C PHE A 403 -20.26 1.52 2.60
N TYR A 404 -21.27 1.11 3.41
CA TYR A 404 -22.51 0.35 3.21
C TYR A 404 -23.50 0.78 2.11
N HIS A 405 -23.28 1.88 1.39
CA HIS A 405 -24.23 2.40 0.42
C HIS A 405 -23.55 2.73 -0.90
N MET A 406 -24.17 2.31 -2.02
CA MET A 406 -23.68 2.72 -3.34
C MET A 406 -23.91 4.22 -3.53
N ILE A 407 -22.88 4.95 -3.91
CA ILE A 407 -22.97 6.35 -4.33
C ILE A 407 -22.48 6.48 -5.77
N GLU A 408 -23.04 7.43 -6.52
CA GLU A 408 -22.62 7.73 -7.89
C GLU A 408 -22.70 9.25 -8.13
N TYR A 409 -21.78 9.78 -8.94
CA TYR A 409 -21.71 11.21 -9.26
C TYR A 409 -23.04 11.76 -9.75
N GLY A 410 -23.61 12.69 -8.99
CA GLY A 410 -24.80 13.43 -9.41
C GLY A 410 -26.09 12.59 -9.44
N VAL A 411 -26.07 11.30 -9.06
CA VAL A 411 -27.26 10.44 -9.10
C VAL A 411 -27.97 10.47 -7.77
N ARG A 412 -29.19 11.03 -7.72
CA ARG A 412 -29.98 11.11 -6.48
C ARG A 412 -31.03 9.99 -6.46
N ASN A 413 -31.17 9.33 -5.31
CA ASN A 413 -32.30 8.45 -5.04
C ASN A 413 -33.32 9.19 -4.17
N PRO A 414 -34.49 9.58 -4.71
CA PRO A 414 -35.50 10.30 -3.94
C PRO A 414 -36.15 9.45 -2.84
N ASP A 415 -36.03 8.12 -2.92
CA ASP A 415 -36.66 7.17 -2.00
C ASP A 415 -35.73 6.78 -0.82
N ALA A 416 -34.46 7.21 -0.84
CA ALA A 416 -33.53 6.98 0.26
C ALA A 416 -33.73 8.06 1.35
N VAL A 417 -34.19 7.66 2.53
CA VAL A 417 -34.50 8.56 3.65
C VAL A 417 -33.76 8.08 4.91
N ALA A 418 -33.06 9.00 5.57
CA ALA A 418 -32.56 8.78 6.92
C ALA A 418 -33.65 9.15 7.93
N SER A 419 -34.09 8.18 8.72
CA SER A 419 -34.94 8.44 9.88
C SER A 419 -34.05 8.92 11.02
N THR A 420 -33.91 10.24 11.14
CA THR A 420 -33.33 10.85 12.34
C THR A 420 -34.48 11.06 13.32
N GLY A 421 -34.28 10.91 14.63
CA GLY A 421 -35.34 11.09 15.65
C GLY A 421 -36.10 12.43 15.61
N ASP A 422 -35.66 13.37 14.77
CA ASP A 422 -36.28 14.66 14.45
C ASP A 422 -37.08 14.68 13.13
N GLY A 423 -37.39 13.52 12.55
CA GLY A 423 -38.13 13.36 11.30
C GLY A 423 -37.34 12.74 10.15
N ASP A 424 -38.08 12.31 9.13
CA ASP A 424 -37.58 11.72 7.89
C ASP A 424 -36.83 12.77 7.05
N ARG A 425 -35.54 12.53 6.74
CA ARG A 425 -34.70 13.42 5.93
C ARG A 425 -34.18 12.70 4.69
N GLN A 426 -34.28 13.32 3.51
CA GLN A 426 -33.80 12.71 2.25
C GLN A 426 -32.27 12.57 2.28
N LEU A 427 -31.77 11.35 2.10
CA LEU A 427 -30.36 11.08 1.84
C LEU A 427 -30.09 11.35 0.37
N THR A 428 -29.19 12.30 0.10
CA THR A 428 -28.84 12.63 -1.28
C THR A 428 -27.78 11.63 -1.74
N TYR A 429 -27.85 11.14 -2.98
CA TYR A 429 -26.83 10.31 -3.65
C TYR A 429 -26.61 8.85 -3.26
N VAL A 430 -27.40 8.28 -2.34
CA VAL A 430 -27.40 6.83 -2.07
C VAL A 430 -28.23 6.10 -3.13
N THR A 431 -27.60 5.45 -4.10
CA THR A 431 -28.31 4.73 -5.18
C THR A 431 -28.83 3.36 -4.76
N ASP A 432 -28.33 2.81 -3.65
CA ASP A 432 -28.80 1.55 -3.06
C ASP A 432 -28.65 1.60 -1.54
N VAL A 433 -29.76 1.39 -0.82
CA VAL A 433 -29.83 1.39 0.66
C VAL A 433 -29.57 0.01 1.28
N ARG A 434 -29.43 -1.04 0.45
CA ARG A 434 -28.94 -2.33 0.95
C ARG A 434 -27.53 -2.13 1.46
N ARG A 435 -27.19 -2.75 2.59
CA ARG A 435 -25.79 -2.82 3.06
C ARG A 435 -24.94 -3.47 1.98
N THR A 436 -24.23 -2.65 1.23
CA THR A 436 -23.38 -3.05 0.11
C THR A 436 -22.06 -2.31 0.17
N ILE A 437 -21.02 -2.88 -0.41
CA ILE A 437 -19.70 -2.28 -0.47
C ILE A 437 -19.56 -1.59 -1.82
N ALA A 438 -19.38 -0.27 -1.84
CA ALA A 438 -19.26 0.50 -3.08
C ALA A 438 -18.12 0.04 -4.00
N THR A 439 -17.13 -0.65 -3.44
CA THR A 439 -15.93 -1.06 -4.15
C THR A 439 -15.66 -2.57 -3.98
N PRO A 440 -15.30 -3.29 -5.04
CA PRO A 440 -15.19 -4.75 -5.09
C PRO A 440 -13.74 -5.29 -4.90
N GLY A 441 -13.09 -4.94 -3.79
CA GLY A 441 -11.85 -5.64 -3.39
C GLY A 441 -10.54 -5.17 -4.02
N VAL A 442 -10.26 -3.86 -3.96
CA VAL A 442 -8.90 -3.31 -4.14
C VAL A 442 -8.33 -3.00 -2.77
N TRP A 443 -7.36 -3.77 -2.30
CA TRP A 443 -6.80 -3.62 -0.95
C TRP A 443 -5.54 -2.75 -0.96
N PHE A 444 -5.72 -1.47 -1.30
CA PHE A 444 -4.63 -0.49 -1.33
C PHE A 444 -5.14 0.96 -1.26
N PRO A 445 -4.48 1.86 -0.51
CA PRO A 445 -4.81 3.28 -0.50
C PRO A 445 -4.54 3.95 -1.85
N TYR A 446 -5.25 5.03 -2.13
CA TYR A 446 -5.12 5.79 -3.36
C TYR A 446 -5.39 7.28 -3.15
N HIS A 447 -4.97 8.10 -4.11
CA HIS A 447 -5.35 9.51 -4.19
C HIS A 447 -6.60 9.62 -5.07
N ALA A 448 -7.73 10.09 -4.52
CA ALA A 448 -8.88 10.43 -5.35
C ALA A 448 -8.55 11.62 -6.27
N VAL A 449 -9.32 11.82 -7.35
CA VAL A 449 -8.98 12.79 -8.40
C VAL A 449 -10.09 13.82 -8.57
N ILE A 450 -9.70 15.10 -8.63
CA ILE A 450 -10.57 16.17 -9.12
C ILE A 450 -10.67 16.07 -10.64
N THR A 451 -11.87 15.84 -11.18
CA THR A 451 -12.10 15.64 -12.62
C THR A 451 -13.18 16.59 -13.14
N THR A 452 -12.75 17.81 -13.47
CA THR A 452 -13.61 18.86 -14.02
C THR A 452 -13.33 19.10 -15.50
N ASP A 453 -14.21 19.89 -16.13
CA ASP A 453 -14.05 20.35 -17.51
C ASP A 453 -12.81 21.24 -17.72
N LYS A 454 -12.18 21.72 -16.64
CA LYS A 454 -10.98 22.58 -16.67
C LYS A 454 -9.76 22.00 -15.98
N GLU A 455 -9.93 21.02 -15.10
CA GLU A 455 -8.88 20.55 -14.19
C GLU A 455 -8.93 19.03 -14.05
N TRP A 456 -7.75 18.43 -14.06
CA TRP A 456 -7.53 17.05 -13.65
C TRP A 456 -6.37 17.02 -12.65
N ARG A 457 -6.60 16.53 -11.43
CA ARG A 457 -5.54 16.51 -10.41
C ARG A 457 -5.83 15.51 -9.29
N PRO A 458 -4.88 14.63 -8.93
CA PRO A 458 -4.98 13.83 -7.71
C PRO A 458 -4.96 14.71 -6.46
N LEU A 459 -5.81 14.39 -5.49
CA LEU A 459 -5.80 15.01 -4.17
C LEU A 459 -4.49 14.73 -3.43
N ARG A 460 -4.12 15.63 -2.51
CA ARG A 460 -2.95 15.46 -1.64
C ARG A 460 -3.13 14.31 -0.65
N GLY A 461 -4.31 14.20 -0.06
CA GLY A 461 -4.59 13.19 0.96
C GLY A 461 -4.87 11.81 0.36
N TRP A 462 -4.68 10.79 1.19
CA TRP A 462 -4.97 9.39 0.86
C TRP A 462 -6.42 9.04 1.21
N ASP A 463 -6.95 8.06 0.48
CA ASP A 463 -8.21 7.41 0.81
C ASP A 463 -8.13 5.90 0.56
N ARG A 464 -9.15 5.15 0.97
CA ARG A 464 -9.23 3.70 0.82
C ARG A 464 -10.66 3.28 0.53
N THR A 465 -10.78 2.08 0.00
CA THR A 465 -12.04 1.52 -0.50
C THR A 465 -12.66 0.51 0.46
N HIS A 466 -11.88 -0.02 1.41
CA HIS A 466 -12.32 -1.11 2.27
C HIS A 466 -11.98 -0.87 3.73
N GLU A 467 -12.95 -1.18 4.58
CA GLU A 467 -12.86 -1.29 6.03
C GLU A 467 -14.04 -2.16 6.51
N TYR A 468 -13.81 -3.10 7.42
CA TYR A 468 -14.82 -4.09 7.83
C TYR A 468 -14.73 -4.47 9.31
N ASP A 469 -15.89 -4.67 9.95
CA ASP A 469 -16.03 -5.51 11.15
C ASP A 469 -16.07 -6.99 10.71
N THR A 470 -14.99 -7.71 10.93
CA THR A 470 -14.86 -9.09 10.41
C THR A 470 -14.79 -10.15 11.49
N ALA A 471 -15.64 -11.17 11.34
CA ALA A 471 -15.50 -12.46 12.01
C ALA A 471 -14.34 -13.28 11.42
N TYR A 472 -13.98 -14.39 12.07
CA TYR A 472 -12.82 -15.21 11.74
C TYR A 472 -12.74 -15.61 10.26
N GLU A 473 -13.85 -16.08 9.69
CA GLU A 473 -13.91 -16.63 8.32
C GLU A 473 -13.63 -15.55 7.27
N LEU A 474 -14.13 -14.33 7.51
CA LEU A 474 -13.91 -13.21 6.60
C LEU A 474 -12.48 -12.67 6.72
N VAL A 475 -11.89 -12.64 7.93
CA VAL A 475 -10.46 -12.32 8.11
C VAL A 475 -9.60 -13.26 7.28
N GLU A 476 -9.86 -14.57 7.34
CA GLU A 476 -9.13 -15.56 6.56
C GLU A 476 -9.31 -15.36 5.05
N ALA A 477 -10.55 -15.13 4.59
CA ALA A 477 -10.83 -14.88 3.18
C ALA A 477 -10.10 -13.62 2.68
N VAL A 478 -10.09 -12.54 3.48
CA VAL A 478 -9.40 -11.29 3.17
C VAL A 478 -7.89 -11.51 3.08
N PHE A 479 -7.27 -12.08 4.11
CA PHE A 479 -5.82 -12.29 4.13
C PHE A 479 -5.33 -13.38 3.19
N ASN A 480 -6.17 -14.32 2.80
CA ASN A 480 -5.82 -15.32 1.80
C ASN A 480 -5.98 -14.79 0.37
N GLY A 481 -6.79 -13.77 0.11
CA GLY A 481 -6.78 -13.01 -1.15
C GLY A 481 -6.56 -13.78 -2.45
N HIS A 482 -7.15 -14.97 -2.57
CA HIS A 482 -6.91 -15.86 -3.70
C HIS A 482 -7.79 -15.45 -4.90
N GLY A 483 -7.16 -15.04 -6.00
CA GLY A 483 -7.84 -14.80 -7.28
C GLY A 483 -8.02 -16.06 -8.12
N ALA A 484 -7.18 -17.08 -7.90
CA ALA A 484 -7.25 -18.36 -8.60
C ALA A 484 -8.18 -19.35 -7.89
N ARG A 485 -8.75 -20.26 -8.67
CA ARG A 485 -9.65 -21.34 -8.20
C ARG A 485 -8.90 -22.46 -7.50
N ARG A 486 -7.61 -22.66 -7.81
CA ARG A 486 -6.78 -23.72 -7.22
C ARG A 486 -5.77 -23.14 -6.22
N PRO A 487 -5.59 -23.77 -5.04
CA PRO A 487 -4.54 -23.40 -4.10
C PRO A 487 -3.13 -23.58 -4.70
N GLY A 488 -2.18 -22.76 -4.25
CA GLY A 488 -0.75 -22.89 -4.59
C GLY A 488 -0.33 -22.23 -5.91
N VAL A 489 -1.25 -21.58 -6.61
CA VAL A 489 -0.98 -20.73 -7.77
C VAL A 489 -0.53 -19.35 -7.29
N ASP A 490 0.45 -18.74 -7.95
CA ASP A 490 0.75 -17.31 -7.73
C ASP A 490 -0.39 -16.49 -8.34
N ASP A 491 -1.25 -15.98 -7.46
CA ASP A 491 -2.52 -15.34 -7.81
C ASP A 491 -2.77 -14.04 -7.04
N ARG A 492 -1.73 -13.49 -6.39
CA ARG A 492 -1.85 -12.32 -5.51
C ARG A 492 -0.96 -11.18 -5.95
N LEU A 493 -1.43 -9.98 -5.68
CA LEU A 493 -0.59 -8.79 -5.72
C LEU A 493 0.13 -8.61 -4.39
N GLU A 494 1.44 -8.36 -4.46
CA GLU A 494 2.28 -8.02 -3.31
C GLU A 494 1.88 -6.66 -2.71
N ASN A 495 2.11 -6.42 -1.41
CA ASN A 495 1.85 -5.15 -0.71
C ASN A 495 0.37 -4.83 -0.48
N GLY A 496 -0.41 -5.82 -0.03
CA GLY A 496 -1.81 -5.58 0.33
C GLY A 496 -1.91 -4.71 1.57
N VAL A 497 -2.92 -3.83 1.62
CA VAL A 497 -3.26 -3.03 2.80
C VAL A 497 -4.66 -3.42 3.25
N TYR A 498 -4.70 -4.18 4.34
CA TYR A 498 -5.91 -4.75 4.89
C TYR A 498 -6.33 -3.93 6.10
N SER A 499 -7.43 -3.19 5.95
CA SER A 499 -7.97 -2.35 7.02
C SER A 499 -9.16 -3.04 7.66
N PHE A 500 -9.11 -3.22 8.97
CA PHE A 500 -10.24 -3.72 9.74
C PHE A 500 -10.66 -2.71 10.78
N GLN A 501 -11.97 -2.68 10.99
CA GLN A 501 -12.59 -1.89 12.01
C GLN A 501 -13.17 -2.80 13.07
N TYR A 502 -13.07 -2.36 14.33
CA TYR A 502 -13.82 -2.97 15.41
C TYR A 502 -14.35 -1.89 16.35
N HIS A 503 -15.62 -2.00 16.70
CA HIS A 503 -16.28 -1.12 17.66
C HIS A 503 -16.00 -1.59 19.09
N PRO A 504 -15.39 -0.78 19.98
CA PRO A 504 -15.10 -1.17 21.36
C PRO A 504 -16.36 -1.55 22.15
N GLU A 505 -17.52 -1.00 21.80
CA GLU A 505 -18.80 -1.38 22.40
C GLU A 505 -19.11 -2.89 22.28
N LEU A 506 -18.63 -3.51 21.20
CA LEU A 506 -18.87 -4.92 20.88
C LEU A 506 -17.79 -5.84 21.44
N ALA A 507 -16.75 -5.28 22.08
CA ALA A 507 -15.58 -6.03 22.52
C ALA A 507 -15.94 -7.21 23.43
N ARG A 508 -16.93 -7.02 24.30
CA ARG A 508 -17.46 -8.03 25.24
C ARG A 508 -18.97 -8.22 25.14
N ASP A 509 -19.60 -7.77 24.06
CA ASP A 509 -21.05 -7.90 23.90
C ASP A 509 -21.46 -9.39 23.85
N PRO A 510 -22.32 -9.85 24.79
CA PRO A 510 -22.73 -11.25 24.85
C PRO A 510 -23.66 -11.69 23.70
N SER A 511 -24.21 -10.75 22.92
CA SER A 511 -25.03 -11.05 21.74
C SER A 511 -24.20 -11.44 20.52
N ILE A 512 -22.88 -11.20 20.54
CA ILE A 512 -21.97 -11.47 19.43
C ILE A 512 -21.02 -12.62 19.77
N ASN A 513 -20.57 -13.34 18.74
CA ASN A 513 -19.54 -14.39 18.84
C ASN A 513 -19.85 -15.45 19.92
N ASN A 514 -21.11 -15.90 19.96
CA ASN A 514 -21.57 -16.89 20.95
C ASN A 514 -21.27 -16.49 22.41
N GLY A 515 -21.41 -15.20 22.74
CA GLY A 515 -21.21 -14.69 24.11
C GLY A 515 -19.81 -14.18 24.42
N LYS A 516 -18.89 -14.16 23.44
CA LYS A 516 -17.49 -13.76 23.66
C LYS A 516 -17.17 -12.32 23.26
N GLY A 517 -18.06 -11.66 22.53
CA GLY A 517 -17.77 -10.35 21.92
C GLY A 517 -16.70 -10.42 20.83
N THR A 518 -16.28 -9.27 20.33
CA THR A 518 -15.37 -9.13 19.18
C THR A 518 -13.88 -9.03 19.53
N LEU A 519 -13.51 -8.99 20.82
CA LEU A 519 -12.09 -8.99 21.24
C LEU A 519 -11.31 -10.20 20.74
N ASP A 520 -11.96 -11.37 20.69
CA ASP A 520 -11.32 -12.57 20.16
C ASP A 520 -11.12 -12.49 18.63
N TYR A 521 -11.99 -11.81 17.90
CA TYR A 521 -11.79 -11.55 16.46
C TYR A 521 -10.56 -10.67 16.22
N LEU A 522 -10.42 -9.58 16.98
CA LEU A 522 -9.26 -8.70 16.92
C LEU A 522 -7.96 -9.46 17.19
N ARG A 523 -7.93 -10.24 18.29
CA ARG A 523 -6.76 -11.06 18.67
C ARG A 523 -6.40 -12.07 17.58
N TYR A 524 -7.39 -12.73 16.99
CA TYR A 524 -7.18 -13.65 15.89
C TYR A 524 -6.55 -12.95 14.68
N CYS A 525 -7.10 -11.79 14.30
CA CYS A 525 -6.60 -11.00 13.18
C CYS A 525 -5.13 -10.58 13.38
N ILE A 526 -4.79 -10.06 14.56
CA ILE A 526 -3.40 -9.69 14.92
C ILE A 526 -2.46 -10.89 14.80
N ASN A 527 -2.82 -12.02 15.42
CA ASN A 527 -2.00 -13.22 15.40
C ASN A 527 -1.79 -13.74 13.98
N LEU A 528 -2.83 -13.73 13.14
CA LEU A 528 -2.73 -14.19 11.76
C LEU A 528 -1.90 -13.23 10.90
N ALA A 529 -2.00 -11.93 11.11
CA ALA A 529 -1.19 -10.92 10.43
C ALA A 529 0.31 -11.08 10.77
N GLU A 530 0.64 -11.35 12.04
CA GLU A 530 2.01 -11.62 12.46
C GLU A 530 2.55 -12.92 11.83
N GLN A 531 1.73 -13.98 11.80
CA GLN A 531 2.10 -15.23 11.12
C GLN A 531 2.33 -15.03 9.62
N LYS A 532 1.58 -14.13 8.99
CA LYS A 532 1.71 -13.75 7.58
C LYS A 532 2.74 -12.63 7.32
N HIS A 533 3.49 -12.22 8.34
CA HIS A 533 4.53 -11.20 8.23
C HIS A 533 4.02 -9.85 7.69
N TYR A 534 2.88 -9.39 8.20
CA TYR A 534 2.33 -8.07 7.90
C TYR A 534 2.83 -7.01 8.89
N TRP A 535 3.05 -5.80 8.39
CA TRP A 535 3.28 -4.63 9.22
C TRP A 535 1.96 -4.22 9.86
N ILE A 536 1.92 -4.04 11.18
CA ILE A 536 0.75 -3.46 11.86
C ILE A 536 1.02 -1.98 12.10
N ALA A 537 0.12 -1.12 11.62
CA ALA A 537 0.31 0.33 11.62
C ALA A 537 -0.97 1.09 11.98
N THR A 538 -0.81 2.27 12.60
CA THR A 538 -1.86 3.29 12.61
C THR A 538 -2.16 3.77 11.20
N GLN A 539 -3.32 4.38 10.99
CA GLN A 539 -3.69 4.99 9.71
C GLN A 539 -2.73 6.13 9.34
N ALA A 540 -2.33 6.99 10.29
CA ALA A 540 -1.32 8.02 10.05
C ALA A 540 0.03 7.45 9.61
N GLU A 541 0.54 6.42 10.27
CA GLU A 541 1.81 5.79 9.90
C GLU A 541 1.74 5.20 8.49
N LEU A 542 0.64 4.52 8.14
CA LEU A 542 0.41 3.97 6.81
C LEU A 542 0.42 5.07 5.74
N TYR A 543 -0.38 6.12 5.90
CA TYR A 543 -0.48 7.20 4.93
C TYR A 543 0.80 8.02 4.83
N GLN A 544 1.48 8.25 5.97
CA GLN A 544 2.79 8.88 5.99
C GLN A 544 3.80 8.02 5.22
N ARG A 545 3.86 6.71 5.48
CA ARG A 545 4.77 5.78 4.80
C ARG A 545 4.55 5.75 3.29
N MET A 546 3.29 5.78 2.86
CA MET A 546 2.92 5.86 1.45
C MET A 546 3.38 7.18 0.83
N ALA A 547 3.18 8.30 1.51
CA ALA A 547 3.68 9.61 1.08
C ALA A 547 5.22 9.68 1.02
N ASP A 548 5.92 9.01 1.94
CA ASP A 548 7.39 8.87 1.92
C ASP A 548 7.83 8.11 0.66
N TYR A 549 7.18 6.98 0.36
CA TYR A 549 7.48 6.18 -0.83
C TYR A 549 7.26 6.99 -2.11
N GLU A 550 6.14 7.72 -2.22
CA GLU A 550 5.87 8.59 -3.35
C GLU A 550 6.86 9.75 -3.45
N GLY A 551 7.27 10.33 -2.32
CA GLY A 551 8.17 11.48 -2.26
C GLY A 551 9.62 11.19 -2.65
N LEU A 552 10.12 9.97 -2.44
CA LEU A 552 11.51 9.62 -2.76
C LEU A 552 11.78 9.50 -4.26
N THR A 553 13.00 9.83 -4.69
CA THR A 553 13.53 9.44 -6.01
C THR A 553 14.25 8.11 -5.91
N PHE A 554 14.14 7.26 -6.95
CA PHE A 554 14.78 5.94 -7.00
C PHE A 554 15.38 5.70 -8.39
N GLU A 555 16.71 5.65 -8.45
CA GLU A 555 17.45 5.47 -9.69
C GLU A 555 18.26 4.17 -9.65
N LEU A 556 18.21 3.41 -10.75
CA LEU A 556 18.92 2.15 -10.90
C LEU A 556 20.01 2.28 -11.97
N ARG A 557 21.19 1.74 -11.69
CA ARG A 557 22.31 1.58 -12.63
C ARG A 557 22.88 0.17 -12.53
N ASP A 558 23.66 -0.21 -13.55
CA ASP A 558 24.29 -1.53 -13.65
C ASP A 558 23.30 -2.70 -13.40
N GLY A 559 22.15 -2.66 -14.09
CA GLY A 559 21.10 -3.68 -13.95
C GLY A 559 20.44 -3.77 -12.57
N GLY A 560 20.63 -2.77 -11.69
CA GLY A 560 20.13 -2.76 -10.31
C GLY A 560 21.20 -3.04 -9.25
N ARG A 561 22.49 -3.17 -9.64
CA ARG A 561 23.62 -3.32 -8.70
C ARG A 561 24.10 -2.01 -8.10
N GLU A 562 23.69 -0.88 -8.66
CA GLU A 562 23.85 0.44 -8.04
C GLU A 562 22.49 1.11 -7.95
N VAL A 563 22.14 1.54 -6.74
CA VAL A 563 20.84 2.14 -6.42
C VAL A 563 21.07 3.50 -5.79
N THR A 564 20.50 4.56 -6.36
CA THR A 564 20.50 5.87 -5.75
C THR A 564 19.10 6.23 -5.25
N VAL A 565 19.00 6.57 -3.97
CA VAL A 565 17.75 7.02 -3.33
C VAL A 565 17.94 8.45 -2.88
N GLY A 566 16.97 9.31 -3.19
CA GLY A 566 17.04 10.73 -2.83
C GLY A 566 15.75 11.22 -2.21
N ASN A 567 15.86 12.14 -1.26
CA ASN A 567 14.75 12.82 -0.61
C ASN A 567 14.61 14.25 -1.13
N PRO A 568 13.81 14.50 -2.19
CA PRO A 568 13.56 15.86 -2.69
C PRO A 568 12.55 16.63 -1.83
N THR A 569 11.95 16.00 -0.81
CA THR A 569 10.92 16.62 0.02
C THR A 569 11.54 17.55 1.07
N ASN A 570 10.70 18.35 1.72
CA ASN A 570 11.10 19.27 2.78
C ASN A 570 11.06 18.66 4.19
N ARG A 571 10.88 17.34 4.30
CA ARG A 571 10.79 16.63 5.58
C ARG A 571 11.72 15.43 5.62
N ARG A 572 12.11 15.03 6.81
CA ARG A 572 12.87 13.81 7.04
C ARG A 572 12.04 12.57 6.70
N ILE A 573 12.65 11.60 6.03
CA ILE A 573 12.08 10.29 5.75
C ILE A 573 12.81 9.27 6.61
N THR A 574 12.09 8.65 7.56
CA THR A 574 12.72 7.98 8.71
C THR A 574 13.25 6.59 8.41
N SER A 575 12.61 5.85 7.51
CA SER A 575 13.04 4.51 7.15
C SER A 575 12.40 4.10 5.84
N MET A 576 13.19 3.45 4.97
CA MET A 576 12.73 2.73 3.79
C MET A 576 13.57 1.48 3.60
N VAL A 577 13.18 0.63 2.65
CA VAL A 577 13.91 -0.60 2.35
C VAL A 577 14.06 -0.78 0.85
N VAL A 578 15.24 -1.22 0.41
CA VAL A 578 15.46 -1.77 -0.93
C VAL A 578 15.33 -3.28 -0.87
N GLU A 579 14.45 -3.85 -1.68
CA GLU A 579 14.47 -5.28 -2.00
C GLU A 579 15.47 -5.52 -3.13
N GLN A 580 16.34 -6.50 -2.95
CA GLN A 580 17.31 -6.95 -3.93
C GLN A 580 17.18 -8.47 -4.11
N ARG A 581 16.74 -8.89 -5.30
CA ARG A 581 16.65 -10.29 -5.71
C ARG A 581 17.88 -10.75 -6.50
N LEU A 582 18.68 -9.82 -7.02
CA LEU A 582 19.96 -10.19 -7.64
C LEU A 582 20.92 -10.72 -6.57
N PRO A 583 21.76 -11.71 -6.89
CA PRO A 583 22.80 -12.17 -5.97
C PRO A 583 23.80 -11.06 -5.62
N PHE A 584 24.07 -10.90 -4.32
CA PHE A 584 25.12 -10.05 -3.75
C PHE A 584 25.65 -10.65 -2.43
N GLY A 585 26.90 -10.34 -2.11
CA GLY A 585 27.58 -10.72 -0.88
C GLY A 585 27.67 -9.60 0.17
N SER A 586 27.74 -8.33 -0.27
CA SER A 586 27.75 -7.15 0.61
C SER A 586 27.14 -5.92 -0.06
N VAL A 587 26.82 -4.90 0.75
CA VAL A 587 26.22 -3.64 0.28
C VAL A 587 26.98 -2.47 0.90
N TRP A 588 27.35 -1.50 0.07
CA TRP A 588 28.21 -0.40 0.47
C TRP A 588 27.58 0.96 0.19
N GLN A 589 27.80 1.91 1.08
CA GLN A 589 27.56 3.33 0.87
C GLN A 589 28.88 4.08 1.08
N GLY A 590 29.47 4.55 -0.02
CA GLY A 590 30.83 5.11 0.03
C GLY A 590 31.83 4.08 0.54
N ASP A 591 32.46 4.37 1.68
CA ASP A 591 33.47 3.52 2.31
C ASP A 591 32.92 2.65 3.46
N GLU A 592 31.62 2.74 3.76
CA GLU A 592 30.97 1.98 4.85
C GLU A 592 30.14 0.81 4.31
N GLU A 593 30.19 -0.34 4.99
CA GLU A 593 29.35 -1.50 4.67
C GLU A 593 28.01 -1.38 5.43
N LEU A 594 26.89 -1.55 4.73
CA LEU A 594 25.57 -1.70 5.34
C LEU A 594 25.41 -3.15 5.82
N ILE A 595 25.15 -3.32 7.12
CA ILE A 595 25.18 -4.63 7.79
C ILE A 595 23.80 -5.12 8.26
N HIS A 596 22.73 -4.34 8.06
CA HIS A 596 21.35 -4.80 8.26
C HIS A 596 20.76 -5.27 6.94
N VAL A 597 20.86 -6.58 6.72
CA VAL A 597 20.27 -7.28 5.58
C VAL A 597 19.26 -8.28 6.13
N VAL A 598 17.99 -8.04 5.87
CA VAL A 598 16.91 -8.90 6.32
C VAL A 598 16.63 -9.96 5.26
N GLU A 599 16.66 -11.22 5.68
CA GLU A 599 16.24 -12.36 4.88
C GLU A 599 14.95 -12.92 5.49
N VAL A 600 13.84 -12.77 4.77
CA VAL A 600 12.53 -13.25 5.20
C VAL A 600 12.35 -14.66 4.65
N LYS A 601 12.04 -15.62 5.52
CA LYS A 601 11.85 -17.02 5.13
C LYS A 601 10.71 -17.11 4.11
N GLY A 602 11.01 -17.60 2.91
CA GLY A 602 10.04 -17.75 1.82
C GLY A 602 9.96 -16.55 0.87
N ALA A 603 10.59 -15.41 1.19
CA ALA A 603 10.77 -14.33 0.24
C ALA A 603 11.85 -14.67 -0.80
N GLN A 604 11.69 -14.15 -2.01
CA GLN A 604 12.63 -14.37 -3.11
C GLN A 604 13.86 -13.44 -3.08
N GLY A 605 13.87 -12.42 -2.20
CA GLY A 605 14.91 -11.39 -2.15
C GLY A 605 15.40 -11.08 -0.75
N LYS A 606 16.49 -10.31 -0.68
CA LYS A 606 17.03 -9.73 0.56
C LYS A 606 16.64 -8.27 0.67
N PHE A 607 16.47 -7.79 1.88
CA PHE A 607 15.97 -6.44 2.17
C PHE A 607 17.03 -5.61 2.89
N ILE A 608 17.30 -4.42 2.37
CA ILE A 608 18.36 -3.52 2.84
C ILE A 608 17.70 -2.27 3.37
N THR A 609 17.91 -1.96 4.64
CA THR A 609 17.41 -0.71 5.22
C THR A 609 18.14 0.48 4.62
N ILE A 610 17.35 1.45 4.17
CA ILE A 610 17.81 2.79 3.82
C ILE A 610 17.87 3.60 5.12
N PRO A 611 19.00 4.24 5.44
CA PRO A 611 19.12 5.15 6.58
C PRO A 611 18.07 6.26 6.49
N PRO A 612 17.74 6.91 7.62
CA PRO A 612 16.91 8.12 7.59
C PRO A 612 17.54 9.16 6.66
N LEU A 613 16.72 9.76 5.79
CA LEU A 613 17.15 10.76 4.81
C LEU A 613 16.62 12.13 5.20
N GLU A 614 17.51 13.08 5.41
CA GLU A 614 17.16 14.48 5.63
C GLU A 614 16.69 15.15 4.31
N PRO A 615 16.00 16.31 4.38
CA PRO A 615 15.61 17.05 3.19
C PRO A 615 16.79 17.33 2.25
N GLY A 616 16.65 16.97 0.98
CA GLY A 616 17.68 17.13 -0.05
C GLY A 616 18.79 16.07 -0.06
N GLU A 617 18.81 15.15 0.91
CA GLU A 617 19.84 14.11 1.00
C GLU A 617 19.69 13.06 -0.12
N LYS A 618 20.83 12.52 -0.55
CA LYS A 618 20.91 11.40 -1.49
C LYS A 618 21.93 10.38 -1.00
N ILE A 619 21.59 9.11 -1.15
CA ILE A 619 22.49 8.00 -0.89
C ILE A 619 22.62 7.13 -2.13
N THR A 620 23.80 6.55 -2.32
CA THR A 620 24.05 5.55 -3.37
C THR A 620 24.54 4.27 -2.72
N LEU A 621 23.80 3.19 -2.96
CA LEU A 621 24.09 1.84 -2.50
C LEU A 621 24.71 1.05 -3.64
N ARG A 622 25.80 0.34 -3.34
CA ARG A 622 26.49 -0.55 -4.28
C ARG A 622 26.44 -1.98 -3.78
N PHE A 623 25.88 -2.87 -4.60
CA PHE A 623 25.74 -4.29 -4.32
C PHE A 623 26.93 -5.06 -4.89
N ASP A 624 27.84 -5.49 -4.02
CA ASP A 624 29.07 -6.20 -4.38
C ASP A 624 28.82 -7.73 -4.32
N PRO A 625 29.18 -8.51 -5.36
CA PRO A 625 29.09 -9.97 -5.29
C PRO A 625 30.01 -10.60 -4.24
N LYS A 626 31.05 -9.91 -3.77
CA LYS A 626 31.98 -10.42 -2.76
C LYS A 626 31.31 -10.47 -1.38
N GLU A 627 31.45 -11.62 -0.74
CA GLU A 627 31.07 -11.82 0.66
C GLU A 627 32.18 -11.34 1.60
N TYR A 628 31.78 -10.71 2.70
CA TYR A 628 32.65 -10.33 3.81
C TYR A 628 32.20 -11.10 5.04
N ASP A 629 33.12 -11.52 5.91
CA ASP A 629 32.82 -12.45 7.01
C ASP A 629 32.30 -11.78 8.29
N GLU A 630 32.13 -10.47 8.29
CA GLU A 630 31.90 -9.66 9.49
C GLU A 630 30.41 -9.52 9.88
N LEU A 631 30.16 -8.79 10.98
CA LEU A 631 28.87 -8.62 11.69
C LEU A 631 27.67 -8.48 10.74
N LEU A 632 26.60 -9.21 11.07
CA LEU A 632 25.31 -9.11 10.38
C LEU A 632 24.23 -8.88 11.43
N LEU A 633 23.51 -7.78 11.29
CA LEU A 633 22.35 -7.51 12.13
C LEU A 633 21.12 -8.20 11.52
N ARG A 634 20.50 -9.10 12.28
CA ARG A 634 19.19 -9.63 11.91
C ARG A 634 18.07 -8.68 12.31
N HIS A 635 16.95 -8.78 11.61
CA HIS A 635 15.75 -8.07 12.01
C HIS A 635 15.30 -8.53 13.41
N PRO A 636 15.02 -7.61 14.34
CA PRO A 636 14.43 -7.94 15.63
C PRO A 636 13.08 -8.65 15.45
N SER A 637 12.77 -9.60 16.33
CA SER A 637 11.46 -10.29 16.34
C SER A 637 10.47 -9.66 17.33
N ASN A 638 10.75 -8.46 17.85
CA ASN A 638 9.91 -7.77 18.83
C ASN A 638 9.33 -6.48 18.21
N LYS A 639 8.14 -6.10 18.68
CA LYS A 639 7.38 -4.97 18.13
C LYS A 639 7.87 -3.62 18.63
N GLY A 640 8.56 -3.60 19.77
CA GLY A 640 9.05 -2.37 20.39
C GLY A 640 10.36 -1.86 19.85
N LEU A 641 10.99 -2.50 18.84
CA LEU A 641 12.29 -2.08 18.32
C LEU A 641 12.34 -2.20 16.79
N VAL A 642 12.69 -1.09 16.14
CA VAL A 642 12.88 -1.01 14.68
C VAL A 642 14.30 -0.55 14.38
N ILE A 643 14.99 -1.24 13.46
CA ILE A 643 16.30 -0.79 12.96
C ILE A 643 16.10 0.31 11.92
N LEU A 644 16.70 1.47 12.16
CA LEU A 644 16.66 2.63 11.27
C LEU A 644 17.89 2.70 10.35
N ASP A 645 19.05 2.32 10.86
CA ASP A 645 20.31 2.29 10.12
C ASP A 645 21.28 1.32 10.80
N ALA A 646 22.12 0.64 10.03
CA ALA A 646 23.18 -0.21 10.60
C ALA A 646 24.35 -0.32 9.63
N ARG A 647 25.51 0.16 10.06
CA ARG A 647 26.72 0.22 9.22
C ARG A 647 27.96 -0.19 9.96
N ARG A 648 28.97 -0.63 9.22
CA ARG A 648 30.31 -0.87 9.71
C ARG A 648 31.32 -0.03 8.95
N ASP A 649 32.19 0.64 9.70
CA ASP A 649 33.40 1.24 9.15
C ASP A 649 34.54 0.22 9.19
N PRO A 650 35.03 -0.29 8.05
CA PRO A 650 36.09 -1.28 8.00
C PRO A 650 37.44 -0.75 8.50
N ARG A 651 37.64 0.57 8.57
CA ARG A 651 38.91 1.17 9.02
C ARG A 651 39.06 1.10 10.55
N SER A 652 37.96 1.32 11.26
CA SER A 652 37.91 1.29 12.72
C SER A 652 37.35 -0.02 13.29
N ASN A 653 36.74 -0.86 12.43
CA ASN A 653 35.95 -2.04 12.82
C ASN A 653 34.83 -1.70 13.83
N GLU A 654 34.32 -0.47 13.75
CA GLU A 654 33.18 -0.01 14.54
C GLU A 654 31.89 -0.24 13.75
N SER A 655 30.93 -0.90 14.38
CA SER A 655 29.56 -1.01 13.89
C SER A 655 28.67 0.02 14.61
N ARG A 656 27.94 0.82 13.84
CA ARG A 656 26.95 1.78 14.34
C ARG A 656 25.56 1.33 13.94
N ILE A 657 24.67 1.20 14.92
CA ILE A 657 23.28 0.78 14.72
C ILE A 657 22.38 1.86 15.31
N ARG A 658 21.51 2.45 14.49
CA ARG A 658 20.45 3.34 14.94
C ARG A 658 19.15 2.58 15.01
N VAL A 659 18.46 2.67 16.14
CA VAL A 659 17.19 1.99 16.38
C VAL A 659 16.14 2.98 16.86
N SER A 660 14.88 2.72 16.58
CA SER A 660 13.73 3.33 17.26
C SER A 660 13.20 2.31 18.26
N VAL A 661 13.11 2.67 19.53
CA VAL A 661 12.77 1.73 20.60
C VAL A 661 11.73 2.29 21.57
N CYS A 662 10.75 1.47 21.93
CA CYS A 662 9.74 1.72 22.95
C CYS A 662 9.84 0.65 24.04
N ARG A 663 9.81 1.09 25.30
CA ARG A 663 10.10 0.27 26.49
C ARG A 663 11.47 -0.39 26.39
N LYS A 664 11.75 -1.29 27.31
CA LYS A 664 12.99 -2.06 27.31
C LYS A 664 12.88 -3.23 26.35
N GLN A 665 13.73 -3.27 25.32
CA GLN A 665 13.66 -4.28 24.27
C GLN A 665 14.97 -5.04 24.10
N PRO A 666 14.92 -6.36 23.90
CA PRO A 666 16.10 -7.14 23.57
C PRO A 666 16.53 -6.89 22.12
N LEU A 667 17.83 -6.86 21.89
CA LEU A 667 18.44 -6.81 20.56
C LEU A 667 19.57 -7.84 20.48
N ALA A 668 19.42 -8.81 19.58
CA ALA A 668 20.46 -9.79 19.29
C ALA A 668 21.30 -9.35 18.09
N VAL A 669 22.60 -9.18 18.29
CA VAL A 669 23.56 -8.84 17.23
C VAL A 669 24.34 -10.08 16.82
N GLU A 670 24.12 -10.57 15.60
CA GLU A 670 24.73 -11.81 15.07
C GLU A 670 26.01 -11.52 14.23
N GLY A 671 26.66 -12.58 13.74
CA GLY A 671 27.90 -12.47 12.96
C GLY A 671 29.12 -12.10 13.80
N VAL A 672 29.06 -12.36 15.10
CA VAL A 672 30.12 -12.10 16.08
C VAL A 672 31.15 -13.23 16.07
N ASP A 673 32.43 -12.88 16.19
CA ASP A 673 33.53 -13.80 16.46
C ASP A 673 33.26 -14.60 17.75
N PRO A 674 33.14 -15.94 17.70
CA PRO A 674 32.92 -16.77 18.90
C PRO A 674 33.99 -16.57 19.96
N GLU A 675 35.21 -16.27 19.54
CA GLU A 675 36.32 -16.05 20.44
C GLU A 675 36.53 -14.56 20.78
N GLY A 676 35.66 -13.68 20.30
CA GLY A 676 35.72 -12.24 20.57
C GLY A 676 35.09 -11.80 21.90
N ALA A 677 35.47 -10.59 22.31
CA ALA A 677 34.76 -9.77 23.28
C ALA A 677 34.49 -8.41 22.62
N TYR A 678 33.47 -7.70 23.09
CA TYR A 678 32.99 -6.48 22.43
C TYR A 678 32.79 -5.35 23.42
N GLU A 679 33.19 -4.17 23.01
CA GLU A 679 32.83 -2.90 23.63
C GLU A 679 31.52 -2.42 23.02
N VAL A 680 30.54 -2.10 23.87
CA VAL A 680 29.25 -1.58 23.45
C VAL A 680 28.96 -0.29 24.19
N GLN A 681 28.55 0.73 23.45
CA GLN A 681 28.09 2.00 23.98
C GLN A 681 26.71 2.32 23.39
N ILE A 682 25.75 2.64 24.23
CA ILE A 682 24.43 3.14 23.83
C ILE A 682 24.39 4.64 24.09
N ASP A 683 24.11 5.41 23.05
CA ASP A 683 24.20 6.87 22.98
C ASP A 683 25.53 7.39 23.57
N ASN A 684 25.43 8.22 24.60
CA ASN A 684 26.57 8.75 25.35
C ASN A 684 26.71 8.07 26.73
N GLY A 685 26.10 6.91 26.92
CA GLY A 685 26.20 6.12 28.13
C GLY A 685 27.59 5.54 28.37
N PRO A 686 27.79 4.85 29.52
CA PRO A 686 29.06 4.22 29.83
C PRO A 686 29.37 3.08 28.85
N LEU A 687 30.65 2.93 28.52
CA LEU A 687 31.15 1.79 27.76
C LEU A 687 30.97 0.51 28.58
N GLN A 688 30.42 -0.53 27.95
CA GLN A 688 30.18 -1.82 28.57
C GLN A 688 30.85 -2.94 27.77
N HIS A 689 31.30 -3.98 28.48
CA HIS A 689 31.92 -5.15 27.86
C HIS A 689 30.92 -6.30 27.73
N PHE A 690 30.86 -6.91 26.55
CA PHE A 690 29.99 -8.02 26.24
C PHE A 690 30.78 -9.21 25.71
N GLY A 691 30.38 -10.40 26.16
CA GLY A 691 30.87 -11.68 25.65
C GLY A 691 29.86 -12.29 24.68
N VAL A 692 30.34 -13.15 23.78
CA VAL A 692 29.47 -13.85 22.84
C VAL A 692 28.67 -14.95 23.52
N ARG A 693 27.35 -14.93 23.32
CA ARG A 693 26.46 -16.04 23.68
C ARG A 693 26.36 -17.01 22.51
N THR A 694 26.44 -18.31 22.83
CA THR A 694 26.23 -19.39 21.85
C THR A 694 25.05 -20.24 22.26
N VAL A 695 24.02 -20.31 21.40
CA VAL A 695 22.80 -21.10 21.61
C VAL A 695 22.71 -22.18 20.55
N ARG A 696 22.40 -23.42 20.95
CA ARG A 696 22.12 -24.54 20.03
C ARG A 696 20.63 -24.85 20.02
N THR A 697 20.05 -24.96 18.83
CA THR A 697 18.67 -25.41 18.62
C THR A 697 18.49 -26.85 19.11
N ILE A 698 17.24 -27.24 19.38
CA ILE A 698 16.90 -28.61 19.82
C ILE A 698 17.35 -29.61 18.75
N GLN A 699 17.13 -29.33 17.47
CA GLN A 699 17.63 -30.15 16.36
C GLN A 699 19.15 -30.31 16.37
N ALA A 700 19.92 -29.23 16.58
CA ALA A 700 21.38 -29.31 16.65
C ALA A 700 21.90 -30.05 17.89
N LYS A 701 21.16 -30.00 19.01
CA LYS A 701 21.48 -30.80 20.20
C LYS A 701 21.20 -32.29 20.00
N LEU A 702 20.25 -32.63 19.14
CA LEU A 702 19.83 -34.00 18.85
C LEU A 702 20.57 -34.63 17.65
N ALA A 703 21.18 -33.83 16.78
CA ALA A 703 21.95 -34.31 15.65
C ALA A 703 23.24 -35.02 16.11
N LYS A 704 23.50 -36.25 15.60
CA LYS A 704 24.80 -36.91 15.76
C LYS A 704 25.87 -36.05 15.09
N LYS A 705 27.01 -35.82 15.76
CA LYS A 705 28.18 -35.11 15.21
C LYS A 705 28.57 -35.71 13.85
N THR A 706 28.09 -35.15 12.75
CA THR A 706 28.62 -35.42 11.42
C THR A 706 29.68 -34.37 11.13
N ASN A 707 30.90 -34.82 10.82
CA ASN A 707 31.98 -33.98 10.33
C ASN A 707 31.62 -33.47 8.93
N ALA A 708 30.84 -32.39 8.86
CA ALA A 708 30.76 -31.58 7.65
C ALA A 708 31.75 -30.43 7.81
N ALA A 709 32.98 -30.66 7.33
CA ALA A 709 33.96 -29.62 7.12
C ALA A 709 33.51 -28.74 5.94
N VAL A 710 32.65 -27.76 6.23
CA VAL A 710 32.52 -26.56 5.42
C VAL A 710 33.50 -25.55 6.03
N GLN A 711 34.27 -24.84 5.21
CA GLN A 711 35.18 -23.79 5.67
C GLN A 711 34.47 -22.90 6.69
N THR A 712 35.02 -22.84 7.91
CA THR A 712 34.46 -22.09 9.04
C THR A 712 34.85 -20.62 8.89
N THR A 713 34.07 -19.89 8.10
CA THR A 713 33.96 -18.43 8.18
C THR A 713 33.26 -17.99 9.48
N ARG A 714 33.44 -16.72 9.90
CA ARG A 714 32.69 -16.14 11.04
C ARG A 714 31.17 -16.19 10.81
N ARG A 715 30.73 -16.14 9.55
CA ARG A 715 29.32 -16.29 9.10
C ARG A 715 28.85 -17.73 8.92
N THR A 716 29.71 -18.76 8.92
CA THR A 716 29.25 -20.14 8.67
C THR A 716 28.51 -20.68 9.88
N TYR A 717 27.20 -20.69 9.68
CA TYR A 717 26.21 -21.53 10.30
C TYR A 717 26.73 -22.96 10.52
N THR A 718 27.06 -23.34 11.77
CA THR A 718 26.84 -24.74 12.15
C THR A 718 25.34 -24.91 12.20
N PRO A 719 24.72 -25.80 11.39
CA PRO A 719 23.27 -25.89 11.36
C PRO A 719 22.67 -26.05 12.75
N GLY A 720 21.81 -25.09 13.11
CA GLY A 720 21.19 -24.99 14.43
C GLY A 720 22.10 -24.51 15.57
N THR A 721 23.19 -23.77 15.31
CA THR A 721 23.90 -22.99 16.34
C THR A 721 23.87 -21.50 15.98
N THR A 722 23.38 -20.67 16.90
CA THR A 722 23.35 -19.20 16.76
C THR A 722 24.32 -18.56 17.74
N ARG A 723 25.08 -17.58 17.29
CA ARG A 723 26.05 -16.81 18.09
C ARG A 723 25.71 -15.34 18.01
N PHE A 724 25.62 -14.68 19.15
CA PHE A 724 25.20 -13.28 19.22
C PHE A 724 25.70 -12.57 20.48
N ILE A 725 25.71 -11.24 20.41
CA ILE A 725 25.71 -10.39 21.60
C ILE A 725 24.25 -10.09 21.93
N ASP A 726 23.90 -10.21 23.20
CA ASP A 726 22.56 -9.98 23.71
C ASP A 726 22.54 -8.62 24.39
N LEU A 727 21.91 -7.65 23.73
CA LEU A 727 21.79 -6.28 24.19
C LEU A 727 20.38 -6.02 24.69
N GLU A 728 20.28 -5.11 25.64
CA GLU A 728 19.01 -4.59 26.11
C GLU A 728 19.02 -3.09 25.88
N VAL A 729 18.09 -2.62 25.05
CA VAL A 729 18.03 -1.22 24.64
C VAL A 729 16.84 -0.58 25.34
N GLU A 730 17.09 0.51 26.06
CA GLU A 730 16.07 1.23 26.83
C GLU A 730 15.42 2.33 25.98
N GLY A 731 14.14 2.14 25.68
CA GLY A 731 13.23 3.18 25.19
C GLY A 731 12.44 3.87 26.31
N GLU A 732 11.49 4.70 25.93
CA GLU A 732 10.53 5.31 26.88
C GLU A 732 9.31 4.40 27.07
N GLU A 733 8.63 4.50 28.22
CA GLU A 733 7.52 3.60 28.57
C GLU A 733 6.39 3.60 27.55
N ASN A 734 6.11 4.78 26.99
CA ASN A 734 4.99 4.99 26.09
C ASN A 734 5.38 5.51 24.69
N ASN A 735 6.65 5.86 24.49
CA ASN A 735 7.10 6.48 23.25
C ASN A 735 8.23 5.70 22.61
N PHE A 736 8.18 5.62 21.28
CA PHE A 736 9.32 5.25 20.47
C PHE A 736 10.34 6.39 20.41
N VAL A 737 11.59 6.07 20.74
CA VAL A 737 12.70 7.03 20.76
C VAL A 737 13.91 6.47 20.02
N GLU A 738 14.64 7.35 19.34
CA GLU A 738 15.86 6.94 18.66
C GLU A 738 17.00 6.69 19.67
N ARG A 739 17.76 5.63 19.44
CA ARG A 739 18.99 5.27 20.16
C ARG A 739 20.08 4.91 19.17
N THR A 740 21.31 5.27 19.48
CA THR A 740 22.50 4.91 18.69
C THR A 740 23.38 3.94 19.49
N ILE A 741 23.61 2.76 18.93
CA ILE A 741 24.45 1.73 19.51
C ILE A 741 25.76 1.70 18.73
N ARG A 742 26.89 1.74 19.42
CA ARG A 742 28.24 1.57 18.86
C ARG A 742 28.83 0.29 19.41
N ILE A 743 29.34 -0.56 18.52
CA ILE A 743 29.92 -1.86 18.85
C ILE A 743 31.31 -1.94 18.24
N ARG A 744 32.31 -2.26 19.05
CA ARG A 744 33.69 -2.48 18.61
C ARG A 744 34.19 -3.82 19.11
N GLN A 745 34.84 -4.59 18.25
CA GLN A 745 35.53 -5.81 18.67
C GLN A 745 36.79 -5.44 19.47
N ILE A 746 36.94 -5.99 20.66
CA ILE A 746 38.14 -5.84 21.49
C ILE A 746 39.26 -6.67 20.86
N ALA A 747 40.49 -6.13 20.86
CA ALA A 747 41.67 -6.82 20.35
C ALA A 747 41.88 -8.18 21.06
N GLU A 748 42.33 -9.19 20.32
CA GLU A 748 42.37 -10.59 20.77
C GLU A 748 43.13 -10.79 22.11
N LEU A 749 44.23 -10.06 22.30
CA LEU A 749 45.03 -10.11 23.53
C LEU A 749 44.25 -9.64 24.77
N GLU A 750 43.41 -8.62 24.62
CA GLU A 750 42.62 -8.02 25.70
C GLU A 750 41.27 -8.74 25.88
N ALA A 751 40.70 -9.28 24.80
CA ALA A 751 39.43 -10.01 24.81
C ALA A 751 39.44 -11.18 25.80
N SER A 752 40.58 -11.89 25.93
CA SER A 752 40.73 -13.01 26.87
C SER A 752 40.55 -12.58 28.33
N ALA A 753 41.10 -11.43 28.72
CA ALA A 753 40.97 -10.91 30.08
C ALA A 753 39.54 -10.46 30.38
N VAL A 754 38.92 -9.76 29.43
CA VAL A 754 37.53 -9.30 29.52
C VAL A 754 36.58 -10.49 29.65
N LYS A 755 36.77 -11.54 28.85
CA LYS A 755 36.00 -12.78 28.94
C LYS A 755 36.11 -13.45 30.31
N ALA A 756 37.34 -13.56 30.84
CA ALA A 756 37.55 -14.16 32.15
C ALA A 756 36.79 -13.38 33.25
N ALA A 757 36.82 -12.04 33.19
CA ALA A 757 36.07 -11.18 34.09
C ALA A 757 34.54 -11.37 33.94
N LEU A 758 34.04 -11.42 32.70
CA LEU A 758 32.62 -11.66 32.43
C LEU A 758 32.15 -13.03 32.93
N ILE A 759 32.94 -14.09 32.74
CA ILE A 759 32.64 -15.43 33.24
C ILE A 759 32.64 -15.43 34.78
N ALA A 760 33.63 -14.80 35.41
CA ALA A 760 33.70 -14.69 36.87
C ALA A 760 32.52 -13.92 37.48
N ALA A 761 31.94 -12.99 36.75
CA ALA A 761 30.76 -12.23 37.16
C ALA A 761 29.43 -13.01 37.05
N ILE A 762 29.40 -14.16 36.36
CA ILE A 762 28.20 -15.00 36.29
C ILE A 762 27.95 -15.63 37.68
N PRO A 763 26.80 -15.39 38.32
CA PRO A 763 26.49 -16.00 39.61
C PRO A 763 26.57 -17.52 39.52
N ALA A 764 27.23 -18.16 40.50
CA ALA A 764 27.28 -19.62 40.57
C ALA A 764 25.85 -20.19 40.53
N LYS A 765 25.58 -21.10 39.59
CA LYS A 765 24.27 -21.77 39.46
C LYS A 765 23.85 -22.35 40.82
N ARG A 766 22.92 -21.70 41.52
CA ARG A 766 22.14 -22.37 42.57
C ARG A 766 21.24 -23.38 41.87
N GLY A 767 21.39 -24.65 42.23
CA GLY A 767 20.69 -25.76 41.58
C GLY A 767 19.20 -25.51 41.48
N ARG A 768 18.63 -25.89 40.33
CA ARG A 768 17.19 -26.11 40.18
C ARG A 768 16.77 -27.14 41.24
N VAL A 769 15.88 -26.76 42.15
CA VAL A 769 15.10 -27.74 42.91
C VAL A 769 14.17 -28.42 41.90
N THR A 770 14.20 -29.75 41.93
CA THR A 770 13.48 -30.70 41.08
C THR A 770 12.00 -30.45 40.97
#